data_AF-A0A1D2JPZ4-F1
#
_entry.id   AF-A0A1D2JPZ4-F1
#
_cell.length_a   1.000
_cell.length_b   1.000
_cell.length_c   1.000
_cell.angle_alpha   90.00
_cell.angle_beta   90.00
_cell.angle_gamma   90.00
#
_symmetry.space_group_name_H-M   'P 1'
#
loop_
_entity.id
_entity.type
_entity.pdbx_description
1 polymer ?
#
loop_
_entity_poly.entity_id
_entity_poly.type
_entity_poly.pdbx_seq_one_letter_code
_entity_poly.pdbx_strand_id
1 'polypeptide(L)'
;MSREISFPINSSSPSLTSSTPYSSSASHLFSFTLSFIQRSWDYVGHFFPCPRILGFRPNTAPGSEIPPNELTNPSYATLGIPIVVTMAGCLLLLRAFRPRRNGREQSHALLNNEPATSSLDDGSHEDSNSTKGNAIDAHGRSAGSRSEHLERKGVHDTDPGLLKKHSSNISYTTPIATYPSIRTFVYPHPHIDKLPTEPSPLPLLVFIHGLGGSLVQFHPLLTSVITIAPCFGIDFPGCGLSSFSPKSWTPYSIEALATLVTVAVEQHRDKERDQKVILVAHSLGSAISILIASSKSPVISSLREHVIGIVAICPPAGPPPKEETLMFRRMLYTPDLILNLFRIWDRRGGINSPSVLRFVGEGADMETRNIQLRFNQHSKTPVWRRMVWGILPTYESNGEAIGGLPGKQVWAGVDVPLLLIAGEADKVTKPEEAIKILAYFNMERGQSTESRFPEGQLEGRDFGDQGGNTIPDAQPSQAKGMNSDVSSSVNPSGILESESGTRGGKRGVKAYIFPAPASHALLYDRSTCRTLSGLIQDFLEKQVDPRLGLGWQLQHLTTSGKWDVKNLEKWKATNPVSDVMGNTFVAMKTLREVDEKHTPVSFAQQWKGRIYAVIDISHESPVYDPAQLEKGGIQYHKLPTISKIPPTIDEVRDFVSLASRLEEEITSVSGNLSDGAPRPVIAVHCHYGFNRTGFFVASYLIERKGFPVQEAIDEFGKVRFPGIKHEHFIDTLFARYCVGLKGASASSLGG
;
A
#
# COMPACT_ATOMS: atom_id res chain seq x y z
N MET A 1 6.04 -11.13 76.16
CA MET A 1 5.53 -9.74 76.25
C MET A 1 6.08 -9.00 75.04
N SER A 2 5.30 -8.38 74.15
CA SER A 2 3.83 -8.27 74.02
C SER A 2 3.52 -8.07 72.50
N ARG A 3 2.43 -8.59 71.93
CA ARG A 3 1.13 -7.88 71.70
C ARG A 3 1.28 -6.39 71.34
N GLU A 4 0.58 -5.82 70.35
CA GLU A 4 -0.39 -6.30 69.35
C GLU A 4 -0.32 -5.30 68.16
N ILE A 5 -0.92 -5.48 66.97
CA ILE A 5 -2.36 -5.34 66.64
C ILE A 5 -2.61 -5.99 65.25
N SER A 6 -3.83 -6.47 65.02
CA SER A 6 -4.27 -7.24 63.85
C SER A 6 -5.15 -6.45 62.87
N PHE A 7 -5.45 -7.03 61.70
CA PHE A 7 -6.81 -7.25 61.16
C PHE A 7 -6.76 -8.20 59.92
N PRO A 8 -7.86 -8.84 59.46
CA PRO A 8 -7.81 -10.27 59.17
C PRO A 8 -8.32 -10.70 57.77
N ILE A 9 -8.27 -12.02 57.55
CA ILE A 9 -8.68 -12.75 56.32
C ILE A 9 -10.12 -13.27 56.47
N ASN A 10 -10.95 -13.15 55.42
CA ASN A 10 -11.92 -14.15 54.92
C ASN A 10 -12.94 -13.52 53.93
N SER A 11 -13.71 -14.23 53.09
CA SER A 11 -13.50 -15.46 52.30
C SER A 11 -14.85 -15.86 51.67
N SER A 12 -15.00 -15.89 50.34
CA SER A 12 -16.16 -16.54 49.70
C SER A 12 -15.98 -16.74 48.19
N SER A 13 -15.92 -18.01 47.77
CA SER A 13 -16.25 -18.42 46.39
C SER A 13 -17.76 -18.28 46.14
N PRO A 14 -18.25 -18.32 44.88
CA PRO A 14 -18.65 -19.63 44.35
C PRO A 14 -18.58 -19.82 42.81
N SER A 15 -18.70 -21.10 42.43
CA SER A 15 -19.32 -21.65 41.20
C SER A 15 -18.87 -21.19 39.81
N LEU A 16 -18.37 -22.14 39.02
CA LEU A 16 -18.55 -22.13 37.56
C LEU A 16 -20.03 -22.30 37.22
N THR A 17 -20.47 -21.66 36.12
CA THR A 17 -21.63 -22.11 35.34
C THR A 17 -21.22 -22.18 33.87
N SER A 18 -21.57 -23.29 33.21
CA SER A 18 -21.26 -23.51 31.79
C SER A 18 -22.24 -22.75 30.90
N SER A 19 -21.73 -21.85 30.05
CA SER A 19 -22.48 -21.28 28.93
C SER A 19 -21.79 -21.61 27.61
N THR A 20 -22.51 -22.27 26.71
CA THR A 20 -22.02 -22.65 25.39
C THR A 20 -21.77 -21.40 24.52
N PRO A 21 -20.63 -21.30 23.81
CA PRO A 21 -20.37 -20.15 22.93
C PRO A 21 -21.29 -20.20 21.70
N TYR A 22 -22.27 -19.30 21.63
CA TYR A 22 -23.09 -19.12 20.44
C TYR A 22 -22.26 -18.52 19.30
N SER A 23 -22.18 -19.23 18.18
CA SER A 23 -21.48 -18.78 16.98
C SER A 23 -22.28 -17.69 16.24
N SER A 24 -21.76 -16.47 16.19
CA SER A 24 -22.31 -15.33 15.41
C SER A 24 -21.28 -14.73 14.45
N SER A 25 -20.64 -15.60 13.67
CA SER A 25 -19.86 -15.22 12.48
C SER A 25 -20.74 -14.48 11.46
N ALA A 26 -20.14 -13.52 10.73
CA ALA A 26 -20.82 -12.50 9.92
C ALA A 26 -21.62 -11.49 10.78
N SER A 27 -20.92 -10.47 11.24
CA SER A 27 -21.49 -9.31 11.94
C SER A 27 -20.62 -8.06 11.74
N HIS A 28 -21.26 -6.90 11.72
CA HIS A 28 -20.68 -5.54 11.69
C HIS A 28 -20.28 -4.90 10.35
N LEU A 29 -20.58 -5.50 9.19
CA LEU A 29 -20.47 -4.77 7.91
C LEU A 29 -21.41 -3.53 7.89
N PHE A 30 -22.65 -3.66 8.39
CA PHE A 30 -23.62 -2.55 8.55
C PHE A 30 -24.43 -2.57 9.88
N SER A 31 -24.12 -3.47 10.81
CA SER A 31 -24.96 -3.76 12.00
C SER A 31 -25.36 -2.52 12.84
N PHE A 32 -24.43 -1.61 13.14
CA PHE A 32 -24.67 -0.52 14.10
C PHE A 32 -25.56 0.61 13.55
N THR A 33 -25.58 0.81 12.23
CA THR A 33 -26.50 1.77 11.58
C THR A 33 -27.87 1.14 11.34
N LEU A 34 -27.92 -0.17 11.04
CA LEU A 34 -29.19 -0.87 10.89
C LEU A 34 -29.94 -1.00 12.22
N SER A 35 -29.29 -1.21 13.36
CA SER A 35 -29.97 -1.29 14.66
C SER A 35 -30.78 -0.02 14.99
N PHE A 36 -30.32 1.15 14.53
CA PHE A 36 -31.03 2.42 14.65
C PHE A 36 -32.21 2.53 13.67
N ILE A 37 -32.04 2.07 12.43
CA ILE A 37 -33.13 1.98 11.44
C ILE A 37 -34.21 0.99 11.91
N GLN A 38 -33.82 -0.16 12.45
CA GLN A 38 -34.73 -1.19 12.95
C GLN A 38 -35.46 -0.72 14.20
N ARG A 39 -34.77 -0.13 15.20
CA ARG A 39 -35.46 0.53 16.33
C ARG A 39 -36.46 1.62 15.88
N SER A 40 -36.15 2.36 14.81
CA SER A 40 -37.08 3.33 14.22
C SER A 40 -38.28 2.64 13.56
N TRP A 41 -38.07 1.49 12.93
CA TRP A 41 -39.10 0.69 12.27
C TRP A 41 -40.03 -0.02 13.28
N ASP A 42 -39.46 -0.60 14.34
CA ASP A 42 -40.18 -1.24 15.44
C ASP A 42 -41.05 -0.22 16.20
N TYR A 43 -40.51 0.99 16.42
CA TYR A 43 -41.25 2.11 17.01
C TYR A 43 -42.41 2.57 16.13
N VAL A 44 -42.25 2.62 14.79
CA VAL A 44 -43.34 2.92 13.85
C VAL A 44 -44.38 1.78 13.81
N GLY A 45 -43.95 0.52 13.90
CA GLY A 45 -44.83 -0.64 13.98
C GLY A 45 -45.77 -0.62 15.20
N HIS A 46 -45.32 -0.06 16.32
CA HIS A 46 -46.15 0.12 17.52
C HIS A 46 -47.27 1.17 17.36
N PHE A 47 -47.17 2.11 16.41
CA PHE A 47 -48.18 3.15 16.18
C PHE A 47 -49.18 2.84 15.04
N PHE A 48 -48.94 1.78 14.26
CA PHE A 48 -49.81 1.38 13.15
C PHE A 48 -50.24 -0.10 13.25
N PRO A 49 -51.27 -0.43 14.05
CA PRO A 49 -51.90 -1.74 13.97
C PRO A 49 -52.45 -1.99 12.55
N CYS A 50 -52.17 -3.18 12.03
CA CYS A 50 -52.41 -3.54 10.63
C CYS A 50 -53.91 -3.56 10.25
N PRO A 51 -54.22 -3.16 9.00
CA PRO A 51 -55.21 -3.92 8.24
C PRO A 51 -54.65 -4.48 6.92
N ARG A 52 -55.16 -5.66 6.56
CA ARG A 52 -54.96 -6.32 5.26
C ARG A 52 -55.48 -5.43 4.12
N ILE A 53 -54.71 -5.23 3.06
CA ILE A 53 -55.19 -4.83 1.72
C ILE A 53 -54.13 -5.22 0.67
N LEU A 54 -54.57 -5.58 -0.53
CA LEU A 54 -53.76 -5.91 -1.72
C LEU A 54 -52.65 -6.96 -1.52
N GLY A 55 -53.07 -8.23 -1.44
CA GLY A 55 -52.16 -9.34 -1.71
C GLY A 55 -51.90 -9.49 -3.21
N PHE A 56 -50.64 -9.71 -3.60
CA PHE A 56 -50.26 -10.12 -4.95
C PHE A 56 -49.24 -11.26 -4.84
N ARG A 57 -49.56 -12.45 -5.36
CA ARG A 57 -48.58 -13.52 -5.60
C ARG A 57 -47.96 -13.29 -6.98
N PRO A 58 -46.65 -13.07 -7.10
CA PRO A 58 -45.97 -13.29 -8.37
C PRO A 58 -45.89 -14.80 -8.60
N ASN A 59 -46.74 -15.34 -9.48
CA ASN A 59 -46.49 -16.66 -10.07
C ASN A 59 -45.41 -16.50 -11.14
N THR A 60 -44.16 -16.38 -10.70
CA THR A 60 -42.95 -16.34 -11.54
C THR A 60 -42.05 -17.50 -11.18
N ALA A 61 -41.47 -18.16 -12.19
CA ALA A 61 -40.58 -19.31 -11.99
C ALA A 61 -39.35 -18.94 -11.13
N PRO A 62 -38.76 -19.90 -10.38
CA PRO A 62 -37.54 -19.64 -9.61
C PRO A 62 -36.39 -19.26 -10.55
N GLY A 63 -35.92 -18.01 -10.46
CA GLY A 63 -34.77 -17.52 -11.23
C GLY A 63 -34.76 -16.01 -11.53
N SER A 64 -35.92 -15.35 -11.62
CA SER A 64 -36.02 -13.95 -12.06
C SER A 64 -36.39 -12.95 -10.95
N GLU A 65 -35.42 -12.54 -10.13
CA GLU A 65 -35.59 -11.39 -9.21
C GLU A 65 -35.32 -10.06 -9.94
N ILE A 66 -36.36 -9.24 -10.08
CA ILE A 66 -36.37 -8.00 -10.88
C ILE A 66 -35.65 -6.86 -10.14
N PRO A 67 -34.70 -6.14 -10.76
CA PRO A 67 -33.94 -5.07 -10.09
C PRO A 67 -34.80 -3.82 -9.77
N PRO A 68 -34.38 -2.98 -8.79
CA PRO A 68 -35.22 -1.95 -8.17
C PRO A 68 -35.89 -0.85 -9.02
N ASN A 69 -35.65 -0.81 -10.33
CA ASN A 69 -36.15 0.22 -11.24
C ASN A 69 -36.85 -0.32 -12.50
N GLU A 70 -37.00 -1.64 -12.65
CA GLU A 70 -37.78 -2.24 -13.76
C GLU A 70 -39.29 -2.32 -13.46
N LEU A 71 -39.69 -2.06 -12.21
CA LEU A 71 -41.08 -1.86 -11.81
C LEU A 71 -41.45 -0.37 -11.84
N THR A 72 -41.90 0.12 -13.00
CA THR A 72 -42.43 1.48 -13.16
C THR A 72 -43.82 1.62 -12.53
N ASN A 73 -43.88 1.78 -11.21
CA ASN A 73 -45.13 2.03 -10.48
C ASN A 73 -44.94 3.00 -9.30
N PRO A 74 -45.78 4.05 -9.14
CA PRO A 74 -45.58 5.10 -8.13
C PRO A 74 -45.97 4.68 -6.70
N SER A 75 -46.49 3.47 -6.51
CA SER A 75 -47.07 2.97 -5.24
C SER A 75 -46.06 2.79 -4.09
N TYR A 76 -44.74 2.83 -4.35
CA TYR A 76 -43.70 2.71 -3.32
C TYR A 76 -43.42 4.00 -2.52
N ALA A 77 -44.06 5.13 -2.86
CA ALA A 77 -43.79 6.42 -2.22
C ALA A 77 -44.11 6.48 -0.71
N THR A 78 -45.05 5.66 -0.22
CA THR A 78 -45.53 5.68 1.18
C THR A 78 -44.52 5.14 2.19
N LEU A 79 -43.60 4.25 1.79
CA LEU A 79 -42.58 3.64 2.67
C LEU A 79 -41.45 4.60 3.06
N GLY A 80 -41.24 5.70 2.32
CA GLY A 80 -40.19 6.67 2.59
C GLY A 80 -40.54 7.71 3.67
N ILE A 81 -41.83 7.91 3.95
CA ILE A 81 -42.35 9.01 4.76
C ILE A 81 -41.85 8.95 6.22
N PRO A 82 -41.86 7.81 6.94
CA PRO A 82 -41.45 7.77 8.35
C PRO A 82 -39.99 8.23 8.55
N ILE A 83 -39.07 7.76 7.71
CA ILE A 83 -37.65 8.10 7.78
C ILE A 83 -37.43 9.62 7.61
N VAL A 84 -38.13 10.24 6.64
CA VAL A 84 -38.04 11.69 6.41
C VAL A 84 -38.57 12.47 7.62
N VAL A 85 -39.68 12.04 8.23
CA VAL A 85 -40.24 12.66 9.43
C VAL A 85 -39.31 12.53 10.64
N THR A 86 -38.73 11.35 10.90
CA THR A 86 -37.77 11.15 11.99
C THR A 86 -36.49 11.98 11.78
N MET A 87 -35.93 11.98 10.57
CA MET A 87 -34.75 12.79 10.22
C MET A 87 -35.01 14.30 10.41
N ALA A 88 -36.17 14.79 9.98
CA ALA A 88 -36.58 16.19 10.14
C ALA A 88 -36.81 16.55 11.63
N GLY A 89 -37.47 15.68 12.40
CA GLY A 89 -37.67 15.86 13.84
C GLY A 89 -36.36 15.98 14.60
N CYS A 90 -35.39 15.08 14.34
CA CYS A 90 -34.05 15.19 14.90
C CYS A 90 -33.33 16.49 14.49
N LEU A 91 -33.56 16.99 13.26
CA LEU A 91 -32.96 18.25 12.79
C LEU A 91 -33.54 19.49 13.50
N LEU A 92 -34.84 19.45 13.84
CA LEU A 92 -35.51 20.50 14.60
C LEU A 92 -35.12 20.48 16.09
N LEU A 93 -35.06 19.30 16.72
CA LEU A 93 -34.55 19.15 18.08
C LEU A 93 -33.11 19.65 18.22
N LEU A 94 -32.23 19.33 17.26
CA LEU A 94 -30.85 19.85 17.23
C LEU A 94 -30.74 21.37 16.98
N ARG A 95 -31.82 22.04 16.54
CA ARG A 95 -31.89 23.52 16.52
C ARG A 95 -32.35 24.08 17.86
N ALA A 96 -33.25 23.39 18.58
CA ALA A 96 -33.72 23.81 19.91
C ALA A 96 -32.62 23.74 20.99
N PHE A 97 -31.73 22.75 20.92
CA PHE A 97 -30.66 22.55 21.91
C PHE A 97 -29.34 23.30 21.64
N ARG A 98 -29.37 24.42 20.89
CA ARG A 98 -28.19 25.30 20.77
C ARG A 98 -28.10 26.25 21.99
N PRO A 99 -27.05 26.20 22.81
CA PRO A 99 -26.88 27.17 23.90
C PRO A 99 -26.64 28.58 23.34
N ARG A 100 -27.26 29.58 23.98
CA ARG A 100 -27.19 30.99 23.62
C ARG A 100 -25.80 31.53 24.00
N ARG A 101 -24.88 31.60 23.03
CA ARG A 101 -23.51 32.08 23.28
C ARG A 101 -23.50 33.60 23.46
N ASN A 102 -23.15 34.08 24.66
CA ASN A 102 -22.96 35.51 24.92
C ASN A 102 -21.87 36.10 24.01
N GLY A 103 -22.09 37.33 23.57
CA GLY A 103 -21.12 38.10 22.79
C GLY A 103 -20.04 38.75 23.64
N ARG A 104 -18.88 38.98 23.02
CA ARG A 104 -17.93 40.03 23.37
C ARG A 104 -17.21 40.45 22.08
N GLU A 105 -16.88 41.72 21.99
CA GLU A 105 -16.43 42.34 20.73
C GLU A 105 -14.98 42.00 20.38
N GLN A 106 -14.66 42.09 19.10
CA GLN A 106 -13.33 42.50 18.62
C GLN A 106 -13.48 43.27 17.29
N SER A 107 -12.53 44.16 17.03
CA SER A 107 -12.76 45.40 16.29
C SER A 107 -12.78 45.28 14.77
N HIS A 108 -13.54 46.16 14.11
CA HIS A 108 -13.41 46.44 12.69
C HIS A 108 -12.12 47.23 12.39
N ALA A 109 -11.47 46.90 11.27
CA ALA A 109 -10.65 47.81 10.48
C ALA A 109 -10.96 47.58 9.00
N LEU A 110 -11.01 48.66 8.21
CA LEU A 110 -11.45 48.65 6.82
C LEU A 110 -10.26 48.63 5.85
N LEU A 111 -10.48 48.11 4.63
CA LEU A 111 -10.01 48.74 3.39
C LEU A 111 -10.80 48.21 2.18
N ASN A 112 -10.78 48.97 1.09
CA ASN A 112 -11.85 48.96 0.08
C ASN A 112 -11.55 48.08 -1.14
N ASN A 113 -12.63 47.66 -1.82
CA ASN A 113 -12.61 47.37 -3.26
C ASN A 113 -12.84 48.66 -4.06
N GLU A 114 -12.26 48.75 -5.26
CA GLU A 114 -12.86 49.28 -6.52
C GLU A 114 -11.92 48.86 -7.68
N PRO A 115 -12.36 48.83 -8.96
CA PRO A 115 -11.68 48.10 -10.05
C PRO A 115 -10.83 48.97 -11.00
N ALA A 116 -10.07 48.32 -11.89
CA ALA A 116 -9.38 48.95 -13.02
C ALA A 116 -9.44 48.06 -14.30
N THR A 117 -9.20 48.66 -15.47
CA THR A 117 -9.55 48.12 -16.79
C THR A 117 -8.35 47.85 -17.74
N SER A 118 -8.66 47.38 -18.95
CA SER A 118 -7.79 46.76 -19.97
C SER A 118 -6.91 47.69 -20.85
N SER A 119 -5.74 47.18 -21.23
CA SER A 119 -5.02 47.34 -22.53
C SER A 119 -4.10 46.09 -22.70
N LEU A 120 -3.79 45.49 -23.87
CA LEU A 120 -3.22 46.00 -25.14
C LEU A 120 -1.84 46.68 -24.93
N ASP A 121 -0.75 46.44 -25.69
CA ASP A 121 -0.39 45.56 -26.84
C ASP A 121 1.17 45.57 -26.99
N ASP A 122 1.94 44.74 -27.73
CA ASP A 122 1.81 43.41 -28.37
C ASP A 122 3.22 42.89 -28.80
N GLY A 123 3.38 41.62 -29.19
CA GLY A 123 4.51 41.06 -29.99
C GLY A 123 5.70 40.44 -29.23
N SER A 124 6.57 39.60 -29.85
CA SER A 124 6.49 38.88 -31.15
C SER A 124 7.65 37.85 -31.30
N HIS A 125 7.51 36.87 -32.21
CA HIS A 125 8.55 35.93 -32.73
C HIS A 125 9.20 34.91 -31.74
N GLU A 126 9.67 33.71 -32.14
CA GLU A 126 9.76 33.10 -33.48
C GLU A 126 9.64 31.55 -33.45
N ASP A 127 8.96 30.94 -34.43
CA ASP A 127 8.87 29.49 -34.63
C ASP A 127 9.93 28.97 -35.62
N SER A 128 10.78 28.02 -35.21
CA SER A 128 11.75 27.36 -36.10
C SER A 128 11.30 25.95 -36.50
N ASN A 129 10.62 25.88 -37.64
CA ASN A 129 10.03 24.66 -38.17
C ASN A 129 11.11 23.69 -38.71
N SER A 130 11.22 22.48 -38.13
CA SER A 130 12.18 21.45 -38.57
C SER A 130 11.47 20.13 -38.92
N THR A 131 11.78 19.62 -40.11
CA THR A 131 11.06 18.53 -40.76
C THR A 131 11.27 17.19 -40.07
N LYS A 132 10.23 16.67 -39.41
CA LYS A 132 10.23 15.29 -38.88
C LYS A 132 9.67 14.32 -39.91
N GLY A 133 10.53 13.46 -40.44
CA GLY A 133 10.11 12.27 -41.18
C GLY A 133 9.41 11.25 -40.28
N ASN A 134 8.64 10.34 -40.90
CA ASN A 134 7.87 9.32 -40.19
C ASN A 134 8.77 8.28 -39.50
N ALA A 135 9.08 8.50 -38.22
CA ALA A 135 9.63 7.48 -37.34
C ALA A 135 8.48 6.64 -36.74
N ILE A 136 8.51 5.33 -36.97
CA ILE A 136 7.59 4.34 -36.38
C ILE A 136 8.22 3.85 -35.07
N ASP A 137 7.43 3.61 -34.01
CA ASP A 137 7.97 3.04 -32.76
C ASP A 137 8.32 1.54 -32.91
N ALA A 138 9.11 1.01 -31.98
CA ALA A 138 9.55 -0.39 -32.01
C ALA A 138 8.41 -1.42 -31.83
N HIS A 139 7.15 -0.97 -31.72
CA HIS A 139 5.94 -1.78 -31.58
C HIS A 139 4.88 -1.40 -32.65
N GLY A 140 5.32 -0.85 -33.79
CA GLY A 140 4.49 -0.66 -34.98
C GLY A 140 3.45 0.46 -34.92
N ARG A 141 3.47 1.34 -33.91
CA ARG A 141 2.44 2.38 -33.75
C ARG A 141 2.72 3.61 -34.63
N SER A 142 1.68 4.01 -35.37
CA SER A 142 1.65 5.29 -36.08
C SER A 142 1.52 6.45 -35.10
N ALA A 143 2.41 7.44 -35.23
CA ALA A 143 2.40 8.67 -34.44
C ALA A 143 1.15 9.57 -34.67
N GLY A 144 0.25 9.20 -35.58
CA GLY A 144 -0.99 9.92 -35.86
C GLY A 144 -2.08 9.81 -34.79
N SER A 145 -2.02 8.82 -33.89
CA SER A 145 -3.02 8.67 -32.82
C SER A 145 -2.76 9.63 -31.66
N ARG A 146 -3.12 10.91 -31.85
CA ARG A 146 -3.20 11.88 -30.75
C ARG A 146 -4.36 11.49 -29.85
N SER A 147 -4.04 10.89 -28.69
CA SER A 147 -4.98 10.58 -27.61
C SER A 147 -5.98 11.71 -27.41
N GLU A 148 -7.28 11.39 -27.37
CA GLU A 148 -8.30 12.33 -26.94
C GLU A 148 -7.93 12.84 -25.54
N HIS A 149 -7.66 14.15 -25.44
CA HIS A 149 -7.29 14.76 -24.19
C HIS A 149 -8.56 14.93 -23.35
N LEU A 150 -8.61 14.24 -22.21
CA LEU A 150 -9.73 14.26 -21.26
C LEU A 150 -10.36 15.65 -21.12
N GLU A 151 -11.71 15.75 -21.19
CA GLU A 151 -12.43 17.01 -20.91
C GLU A 151 -12.29 17.41 -19.43
N ARG A 152 -11.21 18.12 -19.09
CA ARG A 152 -10.89 18.58 -17.74
C ARG A 152 -11.64 19.87 -17.39
N LYS A 153 -12.96 19.76 -17.18
CA LYS A 153 -13.81 20.90 -16.78
C LYS A 153 -13.90 21.05 -15.26
N GLY A 154 -13.14 21.98 -14.69
CA GLY A 154 -13.43 22.59 -13.38
C GLY A 154 -12.29 22.62 -12.35
N VAL A 155 -12.52 23.39 -11.28
CA VAL A 155 -11.60 23.67 -10.15
C VAL A 155 -11.37 22.45 -9.23
N HIS A 156 -11.76 21.25 -9.67
CA HIS A 156 -11.73 20.00 -8.89
C HIS A 156 -10.90 18.89 -9.54
N ASP A 157 -10.01 19.21 -10.49
CA ASP A 157 -9.05 18.25 -11.04
C ASP A 157 -7.95 17.88 -10.02
N THR A 158 -8.30 17.05 -9.04
CA THR A 158 -7.43 16.61 -7.94
C THR A 158 -6.55 15.42 -8.29
N ASP A 159 -6.56 14.93 -9.53
CA ASP A 159 -5.83 13.70 -9.87
C ASP A 159 -4.30 13.89 -9.77
N PRO A 160 -3.54 12.87 -9.33
CA PRO A 160 -2.08 12.93 -9.28
C PRO A 160 -1.40 13.06 -10.65
N GLY A 161 -0.22 13.69 -10.69
CA GLY A 161 0.49 14.01 -11.94
C GLY A 161 0.85 12.80 -12.82
N LEU A 162 1.09 11.63 -12.21
CA LEU A 162 1.27 10.35 -12.92
C LEU A 162 -0.01 9.95 -13.67
N LEU A 163 -1.11 9.84 -12.92
CA LEU A 163 -2.42 9.45 -13.44
C LEU A 163 -2.92 10.45 -14.51
N LYS A 164 -2.68 11.76 -14.33
CA LYS A 164 -3.01 12.84 -15.30
C LYS A 164 -2.30 12.76 -16.64
N LYS A 165 -1.11 12.14 -16.70
CA LYS A 165 -0.29 12.02 -17.92
C LYS A 165 -0.52 10.71 -18.66
N HIS A 166 -0.93 9.66 -17.93
CA HIS A 166 -0.98 8.29 -18.42
C HIS A 166 -2.39 7.67 -18.33
N SER A 167 -3.44 8.49 -18.22
CA SER A 167 -4.84 8.06 -18.37
C SER A 167 -5.49 8.67 -19.61
N SER A 168 -6.22 7.86 -20.36
CA SER A 168 -7.16 8.26 -21.41
C SER A 168 -8.55 7.69 -21.11
N ASN A 169 -9.57 8.11 -21.85
CA ASN A 169 -10.88 7.43 -21.82
C ASN A 169 -11.01 6.55 -23.07
N ILE A 170 -11.40 5.29 -22.88
CA ILE A 170 -11.52 4.27 -23.94
C ILE A 170 -12.93 3.67 -23.90
N SER A 171 -13.47 3.30 -25.06
CA SER A 171 -14.73 2.57 -25.18
C SER A 171 -14.47 1.07 -25.21
N TYR A 172 -15.16 0.30 -24.36
CA TYR A 172 -15.03 -1.17 -24.30
C TYR A 172 -16.37 -1.83 -24.60
N THR A 173 -16.40 -2.75 -25.56
CA THR A 173 -17.56 -3.63 -25.82
C THR A 173 -17.27 -5.02 -25.27
N THR A 174 -18.16 -5.50 -24.41
CA THR A 174 -18.20 -6.87 -23.87
C THR A 174 -19.44 -7.59 -24.41
N PRO A 175 -19.54 -8.93 -24.28
CA PRO A 175 -20.77 -9.67 -24.59
C PRO A 175 -22.01 -9.23 -23.78
N ILE A 176 -21.82 -8.48 -22.69
CA ILE A 176 -22.89 -8.03 -21.79
C ILE A 176 -23.33 -6.59 -22.09
N ALA A 177 -22.38 -5.70 -22.42
CA ALA A 177 -22.65 -4.30 -22.75
C ALA A 177 -21.44 -3.59 -23.42
N THR A 178 -21.74 -2.49 -24.10
CA THR A 178 -20.76 -1.45 -24.45
C THR A 178 -20.70 -0.38 -23.35
N TYR A 179 -19.50 -0.12 -22.86
CA TYR A 179 -19.15 0.92 -21.90
C TYR A 179 -18.43 2.05 -22.66
N PRO A 180 -19.11 3.16 -23.01
CA PRO A 180 -18.66 4.06 -24.07
C PRO A 180 -17.48 4.96 -23.69
N SER A 181 -17.19 5.12 -22.41
CA SER A 181 -16.08 5.97 -21.93
C SER A 181 -15.64 5.52 -20.54
N ILE A 182 -14.58 4.72 -20.49
CA ILE A 182 -13.94 4.15 -19.31
C ILE A 182 -12.53 4.72 -19.21
N ARG A 183 -12.23 5.36 -18.07
CA ARG A 183 -10.90 5.90 -17.79
C ARG A 183 -9.92 4.75 -17.59
N THR A 184 -8.93 4.70 -18.45
CA THR A 184 -7.93 3.64 -18.57
C THR A 184 -6.55 4.23 -18.33
N PHE A 185 -5.81 3.66 -17.40
CA PHE A 185 -4.42 4.00 -17.11
C PHE A 185 -3.49 3.00 -17.81
N VAL A 186 -2.51 3.51 -18.56
CA VAL A 186 -1.49 2.70 -19.24
C VAL A 186 -0.13 3.35 -19.05
N TYR A 187 0.76 2.68 -18.31
CA TYR A 187 2.13 3.11 -18.08
C TYR A 187 3.10 2.03 -18.59
N PRO A 188 3.75 2.21 -19.75
CA PRO A 188 4.81 1.30 -20.18
C PRO A 188 6.00 1.40 -19.22
N HIS A 189 6.67 0.27 -18.95
CA HIS A 189 7.87 0.30 -18.12
C HIS A 189 8.92 1.24 -18.76
N PRO A 190 9.55 2.18 -18.02
CA PRO A 190 10.34 3.27 -18.64
C PRO A 190 11.54 2.80 -19.45
N HIS A 191 11.95 1.54 -19.26
CA HIS A 191 13.10 0.91 -19.91
C HIS A 191 12.74 -0.46 -20.51
N ILE A 192 11.48 -0.66 -20.93
CA ILE A 192 11.02 -1.94 -21.49
C ILE A 192 11.89 -2.42 -22.68
N ASP A 193 12.32 -1.49 -23.54
CA ASP A 193 13.18 -1.76 -24.71
C ASP A 193 14.62 -2.21 -24.36
N LYS A 194 14.98 -2.20 -23.06
CA LYS A 194 16.32 -2.54 -22.55
C LYS A 194 16.33 -3.82 -21.72
N LEU A 195 15.19 -4.47 -21.52
CA LEU A 195 15.07 -5.69 -20.73
C LEU A 195 14.75 -6.89 -21.65
N PRO A 196 15.26 -8.10 -21.35
CA PRO A 196 14.93 -9.31 -22.10
C PRO A 196 13.42 -9.52 -22.28
N THR A 197 13.00 -9.71 -23.54
CA THR A 197 11.62 -10.03 -23.93
C THR A 197 11.39 -11.53 -24.17
N GLU A 198 12.42 -12.36 -23.94
CA GLU A 198 12.36 -13.82 -24.07
C GLU A 198 12.27 -14.47 -22.68
N PRO A 199 11.46 -15.53 -22.47
CA PRO A 199 10.47 -16.09 -23.41
C PRO A 199 9.15 -15.30 -23.49
N SER A 200 9.02 -14.23 -22.70
CA SER A 200 7.92 -13.25 -22.76
C SER A 200 8.42 -11.87 -22.32
N PRO A 201 7.73 -10.76 -22.64
CA PRO A 201 7.94 -9.47 -21.99
C PRO A 201 7.73 -9.54 -20.46
N LEU A 202 8.13 -8.48 -19.76
CA LEU A 202 7.80 -8.30 -18.34
C LEU A 202 6.27 -8.41 -18.11
N PRO A 203 5.84 -9.05 -17.00
CA PRO A 203 4.42 -9.15 -16.66
C PRO A 203 3.74 -7.79 -16.50
N LEU A 204 2.50 -7.69 -16.94
CA LEU A 204 1.65 -6.49 -16.79
C LEU A 204 0.98 -6.50 -15.41
N LEU A 205 1.27 -5.50 -14.57
CA LEU A 205 0.55 -5.28 -13.31
C LEU A 205 -0.79 -4.62 -13.59
N VAL A 206 -1.89 -5.29 -13.24
CA VAL A 206 -3.27 -4.84 -13.49
C VAL A 206 -3.92 -4.40 -12.17
N PHE A 207 -4.22 -3.12 -12.04
CA PHE A 207 -4.76 -2.48 -10.83
C PHE A 207 -6.30 -2.44 -10.86
N ILE A 208 -6.95 -3.06 -9.88
CA ILE A 208 -8.42 -3.22 -9.80
C ILE A 208 -8.95 -2.71 -8.47
N HIS A 209 -9.76 -1.64 -8.50
CA HIS A 209 -10.18 -0.91 -7.29
C HIS A 209 -11.43 -1.47 -6.60
N GLY A 210 -11.65 -1.06 -5.35
CA GLY A 210 -12.79 -1.48 -4.53
C GLY A 210 -14.13 -0.84 -4.90
N LEU A 211 -15.19 -1.26 -4.21
CA LEU A 211 -16.56 -0.77 -4.37
C LEU A 211 -16.64 0.75 -4.16
N GLY A 212 -17.04 1.49 -5.21
CA GLY A 212 -17.15 2.95 -5.16
C GLY A 212 -15.82 3.70 -5.07
N GLY A 213 -14.70 2.99 -5.31
CA GLY A 213 -13.34 3.52 -5.35
C GLY A 213 -12.93 4.13 -6.69
N SER A 214 -11.62 4.24 -6.91
CA SER A 214 -10.99 4.60 -8.19
C SER A 214 -9.49 4.25 -8.21
N LEU A 215 -8.86 4.27 -9.38
CA LEU A 215 -7.41 4.10 -9.56
C LEU A 215 -6.55 5.07 -8.74
N VAL A 216 -7.11 6.22 -8.34
CA VAL A 216 -6.44 7.21 -7.48
C VAL A 216 -6.05 6.60 -6.12
N GLN A 217 -6.80 5.60 -5.63
CA GLN A 217 -6.46 4.86 -4.41
C GLN A 217 -5.12 4.12 -4.52
N PHE A 218 -4.74 3.64 -5.71
CA PHE A 218 -3.46 2.98 -5.93
C PHE A 218 -2.28 3.95 -6.09
N HIS A 219 -2.49 5.27 -6.13
CA HIS A 219 -1.41 6.20 -6.47
C HIS A 219 -0.11 6.05 -5.65
N PRO A 220 -0.15 5.89 -4.30
CA PRO A 220 1.06 5.71 -3.50
C PRO A 220 1.82 4.41 -3.80
N LEU A 221 1.12 3.34 -4.22
CA LEU A 221 1.72 2.09 -4.68
C LEU A 221 2.22 2.23 -6.13
N LEU A 222 1.47 2.90 -7.00
CA LEU A 222 1.88 3.16 -8.39
C LEU A 222 3.20 3.92 -8.46
N THR A 223 3.49 4.84 -7.53
CA THR A 223 4.75 5.60 -7.52
C THR A 223 6.01 4.78 -7.27
N SER A 224 5.90 3.54 -6.76
CA SER A 224 7.02 2.60 -6.66
C SER A 224 6.98 1.54 -7.75
N VAL A 225 5.84 0.88 -7.98
CA VAL A 225 5.80 -0.30 -8.87
C VAL A 225 5.96 0.03 -10.37
N ILE A 226 5.74 1.28 -10.80
CA ILE A 226 6.03 1.71 -12.18
C ILE A 226 7.51 1.62 -12.56
N THR A 227 8.44 1.55 -11.58
CA THR A 227 9.87 1.41 -11.85
C THR A 227 10.34 -0.04 -11.92
N ILE A 228 9.41 -1.01 -11.79
CA ILE A 228 9.70 -2.45 -11.96
C ILE A 228 8.81 -3.15 -12.98
N ALA A 229 7.70 -2.57 -13.41
CA ALA A 229 6.77 -3.25 -14.31
C ALA A 229 5.95 -2.29 -15.20
N PRO A 230 5.52 -2.74 -16.39
CA PRO A 230 4.43 -2.08 -17.10
C PRO A 230 3.15 -2.20 -16.26
N CYS A 231 2.39 -1.11 -16.16
CA CYS A 231 1.23 -1.00 -15.29
C CYS A 231 -0.03 -0.61 -16.08
N PHE A 232 -1.15 -1.24 -15.78
CA PHE A 232 -2.45 -1.04 -16.40
C PHE A 232 -3.56 -0.96 -15.34
N GLY A 233 -4.64 -0.23 -15.61
CA GLY A 233 -5.85 -0.29 -14.77
C GLY A 233 -7.03 0.49 -15.36
N ILE A 234 -8.24 0.24 -14.85
CA ILE A 234 -9.45 0.99 -15.23
C ILE A 234 -10.22 1.50 -14.01
N ASP A 235 -10.86 2.67 -14.14
CA ASP A 235 -11.96 3.06 -13.24
C ASP A 235 -13.23 2.35 -13.72
N PHE A 236 -13.94 1.64 -12.83
CA PHE A 236 -15.22 0.98 -13.17
C PHE A 236 -16.29 1.96 -13.69
N PRO A 237 -17.33 1.50 -14.40
CA PRO A 237 -18.36 2.38 -14.98
C PRO A 237 -18.95 3.32 -13.93
N GLY A 238 -18.87 4.63 -14.17
CA GLY A 238 -19.29 5.67 -13.24
C GLY A 238 -18.43 5.88 -11.98
N CYS A 239 -17.44 5.04 -11.70
CA CYS A 239 -16.41 5.31 -10.69
C CYS A 239 -15.35 6.30 -11.21
N GLY A 240 -14.67 7.00 -10.30
CA GLY A 240 -13.65 8.01 -10.62
C GLY A 240 -14.01 8.91 -11.81
N LEU A 241 -13.19 8.87 -12.87
CA LEU A 241 -13.37 9.64 -14.11
C LEU A 241 -14.13 8.89 -15.22
N SER A 242 -14.51 7.63 -15.00
CA SER A 242 -15.32 6.86 -15.96
C SER A 242 -16.77 7.39 -16.05
N SER A 243 -17.33 7.34 -17.25
CA SER A 243 -18.71 7.73 -17.51
C SER A 243 -19.70 6.76 -16.84
N PHE A 244 -20.82 7.27 -16.33
CA PHE A 244 -21.90 6.45 -15.80
C PHE A 244 -22.82 5.97 -16.94
N SER A 245 -22.29 5.04 -17.74
CA SER A 245 -22.98 4.41 -18.86
C SER A 245 -22.45 2.98 -19.09
N PRO A 246 -23.29 1.98 -19.40
CA PRO A 246 -24.76 2.05 -19.51
C PRO A 246 -25.45 2.25 -18.14
N LYS A 247 -26.77 2.47 -18.14
CA LYS A 247 -27.58 2.75 -16.93
C LYS A 247 -28.43 1.56 -16.45
N SER A 248 -28.42 0.43 -17.15
CA SER A 248 -29.01 -0.85 -16.70
C SER A 248 -28.27 -1.39 -15.47
N TRP A 249 -28.79 -2.46 -14.85
CA TRP A 249 -28.20 -3.06 -13.64
C TRP A 249 -27.19 -4.17 -13.96
N THR A 250 -27.49 -5.04 -14.93
CA THR A 250 -26.64 -6.18 -15.34
C THR A 250 -25.17 -5.82 -15.62
N PRO A 251 -24.83 -4.70 -16.29
CA PRO A 251 -23.43 -4.32 -16.57
C PRO A 251 -22.61 -3.89 -15.33
N TYR A 252 -23.19 -3.99 -14.13
CA TYR A 252 -22.56 -3.76 -12.84
C TYR A 252 -22.54 -5.03 -11.97
N SER A 253 -22.97 -6.18 -12.50
CA SER A 253 -22.73 -7.47 -11.85
C SER A 253 -21.23 -7.73 -11.75
N ILE A 254 -20.80 -8.47 -10.73
CA ILE A 254 -19.38 -8.74 -10.53
C ILE A 254 -18.78 -9.54 -11.70
N GLU A 255 -19.57 -10.40 -12.32
CA GLU A 255 -19.25 -11.15 -13.54
C GLU A 255 -19.10 -10.21 -14.75
N ALA A 256 -19.97 -9.21 -14.89
CA ALA A 256 -19.88 -8.19 -15.93
C ALA A 256 -18.65 -7.29 -15.77
N LEU A 257 -18.29 -6.94 -14.53
CA LEU A 257 -17.07 -6.18 -14.21
C LEU A 257 -15.80 -7.01 -14.43
N ALA A 258 -15.80 -8.30 -14.09
CA ALA A 258 -14.72 -9.24 -14.40
C ALA A 258 -14.54 -9.43 -15.92
N THR A 259 -15.64 -9.47 -16.68
CA THR A 259 -15.63 -9.51 -18.15
C THR A 259 -15.08 -8.21 -18.73
N LEU A 260 -15.46 -7.05 -18.18
CA LEU A 260 -14.93 -5.74 -18.59
C LEU A 260 -13.42 -5.65 -18.35
N VAL A 261 -12.92 -6.03 -17.17
CA VAL A 261 -11.47 -6.06 -16.90
C VAL A 261 -10.76 -7.03 -17.84
N THR A 262 -11.31 -8.23 -18.05
CA THR A 262 -10.78 -9.22 -19.01
C THR A 262 -10.60 -8.59 -20.39
N VAL A 263 -11.65 -8.00 -20.96
CA VAL A 263 -11.59 -7.36 -22.29
C VAL A 263 -10.63 -6.17 -22.30
N ALA A 264 -10.62 -5.34 -21.26
CA ALA A 264 -9.79 -4.15 -21.19
C ALA A 264 -8.28 -4.50 -21.14
N VAL A 265 -7.90 -5.50 -20.35
CA VAL A 265 -6.52 -6.02 -20.28
C VAL A 265 -6.16 -6.75 -21.58
N GLU A 266 -7.07 -7.56 -22.13
CA GLU A 266 -6.88 -8.24 -23.43
C GLU A 266 -6.73 -7.28 -24.61
N GLN A 267 -7.13 -6.00 -24.50
CA GLN A 267 -6.86 -4.98 -25.53
C GLN A 267 -5.51 -4.27 -25.34
N HIS A 268 -4.83 -4.42 -24.21
CA HIS A 268 -3.64 -3.64 -23.84
C HIS A 268 -2.40 -4.48 -23.53
N ARG A 269 -2.55 -5.77 -23.19
CA ARG A 269 -1.42 -6.71 -23.10
C ARG A 269 -0.88 -7.03 -24.48
N ASP A 270 0.41 -7.29 -24.54
CA ASP A 270 1.08 -7.83 -25.72
C ASP A 270 0.74 -9.33 -25.87
N LYS A 271 -0.10 -9.65 -26.87
CA LYS A 271 -0.50 -11.05 -27.16
C LYS A 271 0.52 -11.80 -28.00
N GLU A 272 1.19 -11.09 -28.90
CA GLU A 272 2.09 -11.69 -29.89
C GLU A 272 3.31 -12.32 -29.20
N ARG A 273 3.75 -11.73 -28.09
CA ARG A 273 4.85 -12.24 -27.26
C ARG A 273 4.37 -12.84 -25.92
N ASP A 274 3.12 -13.31 -25.85
CA ASP A 274 2.52 -13.99 -24.68
C ASP A 274 2.77 -13.27 -23.33
N GLN A 275 2.51 -11.96 -23.27
CA GLN A 275 2.73 -11.19 -22.06
C GLN A 275 1.81 -11.67 -20.93
N LYS A 276 2.45 -12.11 -19.84
CA LYS A 276 1.82 -12.54 -18.60
C LYS A 276 1.28 -11.37 -17.79
N VAL A 277 0.37 -11.66 -16.87
CA VAL A 277 -0.43 -10.68 -16.15
C VAL A 277 -0.45 -10.99 -14.66
N ILE A 278 -0.43 -9.96 -13.84
CA ILE A 278 -0.49 -10.05 -12.38
C ILE A 278 -1.58 -9.11 -11.89
N LEU A 279 -2.52 -9.65 -11.12
CA LEU A 279 -3.71 -8.90 -10.68
C LEU A 279 -3.44 -8.30 -9.29
N VAL A 280 -3.36 -6.97 -9.19
CA VAL A 280 -3.14 -6.22 -7.94
C VAL A 280 -4.42 -5.47 -7.58
N ALA A 281 -5.12 -5.93 -6.56
CA ALA A 281 -6.51 -5.55 -6.35
C ALA A 281 -6.88 -5.27 -4.90
N HIS A 282 -7.91 -4.45 -4.72
CA HIS A 282 -8.38 -4.00 -3.40
C HIS A 282 -9.87 -4.26 -3.20
N SER A 283 -10.25 -4.80 -2.04
CA SER A 283 -11.65 -4.96 -1.63
C SER A 283 -12.45 -5.77 -2.66
N LEU A 284 -13.56 -5.24 -3.19
CA LEU A 284 -14.31 -5.84 -4.30
C LEU A 284 -13.44 -6.16 -5.53
N GLY A 285 -12.40 -5.38 -5.81
CA GLY A 285 -11.45 -5.66 -6.87
C GLY A 285 -10.78 -7.03 -6.70
N SER A 286 -10.47 -7.43 -5.47
CA SER A 286 -9.87 -8.74 -5.15
C SER A 286 -10.82 -9.88 -5.52
N ALA A 287 -12.11 -9.75 -5.21
CA ALA A 287 -13.14 -10.71 -5.63
C ALA A 287 -13.25 -10.81 -7.16
N ILE A 288 -13.12 -9.69 -7.88
CA ILE A 288 -13.10 -9.64 -9.34
C ILE A 288 -11.85 -10.35 -9.90
N SER A 289 -10.66 -10.16 -9.30
CA SER A 289 -9.44 -10.88 -9.69
C SER A 289 -9.58 -12.39 -9.58
N ILE A 290 -10.23 -12.87 -8.52
CA ILE A 290 -10.43 -14.30 -8.26
C ILE A 290 -11.42 -14.91 -9.26
N LEU A 291 -12.45 -14.16 -9.67
CA LEU A 291 -13.35 -14.55 -10.76
C LEU A 291 -12.66 -14.57 -12.14
N ILE A 292 -11.58 -13.81 -12.35
CA ILE A 292 -10.78 -13.85 -13.59
C ILE A 292 -9.82 -15.04 -13.59
N ALA A 293 -9.19 -15.33 -12.45
CA ALA A 293 -8.08 -16.29 -12.36
C ALA A 293 -8.48 -17.73 -11.97
N SER A 294 -9.66 -17.94 -11.38
CA SER A 294 -10.05 -19.26 -10.86
C SER A 294 -10.43 -20.27 -11.95
N SER A 295 -9.93 -21.49 -11.83
CA SER A 295 -10.36 -22.66 -12.61
C SER A 295 -11.80 -23.10 -12.29
N LYS A 296 -12.39 -22.59 -11.19
CA LYS A 296 -13.77 -22.83 -10.75
C LYS A 296 -14.68 -21.61 -10.92
N SER A 297 -14.25 -20.59 -11.67
CA SER A 297 -15.07 -19.41 -11.94
C SER A 297 -16.22 -19.69 -12.92
N PRO A 298 -17.42 -19.10 -12.73
CA PRO A 298 -18.45 -19.06 -13.76
C PRO A 298 -18.10 -18.08 -14.91
N VAL A 299 -17.11 -17.20 -14.73
CA VAL A 299 -16.67 -16.25 -15.75
C VAL A 299 -15.63 -16.91 -16.66
N ILE A 300 -16.01 -17.17 -17.92
CA ILE A 300 -15.07 -17.64 -18.93
C ILE A 300 -14.15 -16.47 -19.32
N SER A 301 -12.87 -16.56 -18.97
CA SER A 301 -11.86 -15.54 -19.24
C SER A 301 -10.64 -16.17 -19.93
N SER A 302 -10.31 -15.69 -21.14
CA SER A 302 -9.05 -16.07 -21.83
C SER A 302 -7.82 -15.60 -21.06
N LEU A 303 -7.96 -14.50 -20.32
CA LEU A 303 -6.89 -13.89 -19.55
C LEU A 303 -6.32 -14.83 -18.47
N ARG A 304 -7.15 -15.76 -17.95
CA ARG A 304 -6.80 -16.74 -16.92
C ARG A 304 -5.48 -17.47 -17.20
N GLU A 305 -5.25 -17.88 -18.44
CA GLU A 305 -4.07 -18.66 -18.87
C GLU A 305 -2.80 -17.81 -18.98
N HIS A 306 -2.95 -16.48 -18.89
CA HIS A 306 -1.85 -15.52 -18.83
C HIS A 306 -1.67 -14.92 -17.42
N VAL A 307 -2.58 -15.17 -16.46
CA VAL A 307 -2.38 -14.75 -15.06
C VAL A 307 -1.32 -15.64 -14.41
N ILE A 308 -0.31 -15.03 -13.80
CA ILE A 308 0.78 -15.74 -13.08
C ILE A 308 0.87 -15.42 -11.59
N GLY A 309 0.08 -14.46 -11.08
CA GLY A 309 0.05 -14.14 -9.66
C GLY A 309 -1.05 -13.13 -9.30
N ILE A 310 -1.43 -13.11 -8.02
CA ILE A 310 -2.47 -12.23 -7.49
C ILE A 310 -2.02 -11.59 -6.17
N VAL A 311 -2.28 -10.29 -6.03
CA VAL A 311 -2.18 -9.53 -4.78
C VAL A 311 -3.56 -9.03 -4.41
N ALA A 312 -4.12 -9.57 -3.33
CA ALA A 312 -5.48 -9.32 -2.87
C ALA A 312 -5.45 -8.56 -1.53
N ILE A 313 -5.71 -7.25 -1.61
CA ILE A 313 -5.65 -6.32 -0.49
C ILE A 313 -7.06 -6.11 0.08
N CYS A 314 -7.22 -6.27 1.40
CA CYS A 314 -8.49 -6.22 2.11
C CYS A 314 -9.60 -7.08 1.45
N PRO A 315 -9.37 -8.38 1.14
CA PRO A 315 -10.30 -9.18 0.35
C PRO A 315 -11.52 -9.68 1.15
N PRO A 316 -12.73 -9.73 0.56
CA PRO A 316 -13.87 -10.44 1.12
C PRO A 316 -13.81 -11.95 0.80
N ALA A 317 -14.14 -12.81 1.77
CA ALA A 317 -13.99 -14.27 1.68
C ALA A 317 -15.19 -15.00 1.07
N GLY A 318 -16.30 -14.31 0.76
CA GLY A 318 -17.48 -14.95 0.21
C GLY A 318 -18.73 -14.08 0.20
N PRO A 319 -19.86 -14.64 -0.26
CA PRO A 319 -21.14 -13.95 -0.30
C PRO A 319 -21.71 -13.68 1.11
N PRO A 320 -22.41 -12.55 1.32
CA PRO A 320 -23.04 -12.22 2.60
C PRO A 320 -24.24 -13.15 2.88
N PRO A 321 -24.51 -13.55 4.13
CA PRO A 321 -25.58 -14.49 4.49
C PRO A 321 -26.97 -14.14 3.93
N LYS A 322 -27.86 -15.13 3.86
CA LYS A 322 -29.23 -14.99 3.31
C LYS A 322 -30.04 -13.86 3.96
N GLU A 323 -29.92 -13.67 5.28
CA GLU A 323 -30.59 -12.60 6.01
C GLU A 323 -30.03 -11.22 5.68
N GLU A 324 -28.70 -11.06 5.69
CA GLU A 324 -28.03 -9.82 5.25
C GLU A 324 -28.35 -9.50 3.78
N THR A 325 -28.37 -10.51 2.91
CA THR A 325 -28.72 -10.36 1.49
C THR A 325 -30.14 -9.83 1.30
N LEU A 326 -31.12 -10.38 2.03
CA LEU A 326 -32.50 -9.88 2.01
C LEU A 326 -32.61 -8.44 2.57
N MET A 327 -31.86 -8.13 3.63
CA MET A 327 -31.76 -6.79 4.20
C MET A 327 -31.15 -5.79 3.19
N PHE A 328 -30.06 -6.15 2.51
CA PHE A 328 -29.44 -5.31 1.48
C PHE A 328 -30.36 -5.11 0.28
N ARG A 329 -31.04 -6.16 -0.22
CA ARG A 329 -32.02 -6.00 -1.32
C ARG A 329 -33.14 -5.02 -0.92
N ARG A 330 -33.74 -5.17 0.27
CA ARG A 330 -34.73 -4.22 0.81
C ARG A 330 -34.18 -2.78 0.87
N MET A 331 -32.96 -2.60 1.36
CA MET A 331 -32.28 -1.30 1.40
C MET A 331 -32.08 -0.71 0.00
N LEU A 332 -31.72 -1.53 -1.00
CA LEU A 332 -31.50 -1.11 -2.39
C LEU A 332 -32.79 -0.75 -3.15
N TYR A 333 -33.97 -1.19 -2.72
CA TYR A 333 -35.26 -0.67 -3.21
C TYR A 333 -35.58 0.76 -2.73
N THR A 334 -34.84 1.29 -1.75
CA THR A 334 -35.03 2.67 -1.27
C THR A 334 -34.74 3.69 -2.39
N PRO A 335 -35.60 4.71 -2.61
CA PRO A 335 -35.36 5.78 -3.59
C PRO A 335 -34.04 6.54 -3.38
N ASP A 336 -33.38 6.93 -4.48
CA ASP A 336 -32.08 7.61 -4.45
C ASP A 336 -32.09 8.88 -3.59
N LEU A 337 -33.20 9.62 -3.52
CA LEU A 337 -33.33 10.81 -2.65
C LEU A 337 -33.07 10.47 -1.17
N ILE A 338 -33.67 9.39 -0.67
CA ILE A 338 -33.56 8.99 0.74
C ILE A 338 -32.17 8.40 1.02
N LEU A 339 -31.63 7.60 0.09
CA LEU A 339 -30.25 7.10 0.19
C LEU A 339 -29.21 8.23 0.11
N ASN A 340 -29.47 9.29 -0.66
CA ASN A 340 -28.63 10.50 -0.69
C ASN A 340 -28.72 11.28 0.62
N LEU A 341 -29.91 11.45 1.20
CA LEU A 341 -30.08 12.09 2.51
C LEU A 341 -29.35 11.30 3.61
N PHE A 342 -29.46 9.97 3.61
CA PHE A 342 -28.69 9.11 4.52
C PHE A 342 -27.17 9.23 4.31
N ARG A 343 -26.69 9.21 3.05
CA ARG A 343 -25.25 9.41 2.74
C ARG A 343 -24.77 10.83 3.07
N ILE A 344 -25.62 11.85 3.08
CA ILE A 344 -25.29 13.19 3.61
C ILE A 344 -25.18 13.14 5.15
N TRP A 345 -26.06 12.38 5.81
CA TRP A 345 -26.05 12.21 7.26
C TRP A 345 -24.83 11.42 7.79
N ASP A 346 -24.47 10.29 7.16
CA ASP A 346 -23.29 9.45 7.50
C ASP A 346 -21.96 10.22 7.31
N ARG A 347 -21.95 11.26 6.46
CA ARG A 347 -20.82 12.19 6.22
C ARG A 347 -20.78 13.39 7.19
N ARG A 348 -21.72 13.54 8.13
CA ARG A 348 -21.67 14.63 9.13
C ARG A 348 -20.48 14.43 10.07
N GLY A 349 -19.70 15.49 10.28
CA GLY A 349 -18.39 15.44 10.94
C GLY A 349 -17.19 15.49 9.97
N GLY A 350 -17.42 15.43 8.65
CA GLY A 350 -16.36 15.59 7.64
C GLY A 350 -15.28 14.52 7.78
N ILE A 351 -14.04 14.93 8.02
CA ILE A 351 -12.89 14.02 8.25
C ILE A 351 -13.07 13.10 9.47
N ASN A 352 -13.91 13.49 10.43
CA ASN A 352 -14.23 12.72 11.63
C ASN A 352 -15.65 12.13 11.56
N SER A 353 -16.24 12.02 10.37
CA SER A 353 -17.56 11.40 10.19
C SER A 353 -17.50 9.87 10.28
N PRO A 354 -18.60 9.20 10.70
CA PRO A 354 -18.69 7.74 10.68
C PRO A 354 -18.38 7.15 9.29
N SER A 355 -18.74 7.83 8.20
CA SER A 355 -18.41 7.38 6.84
C SER A 355 -16.92 7.33 6.54
N VAL A 356 -16.08 8.11 7.23
CA VAL A 356 -14.62 8.14 7.06
C VAL A 356 -13.96 7.17 8.04
N LEU A 357 -14.26 7.29 9.33
CA LEU A 357 -13.64 6.51 10.40
C LEU A 357 -13.91 4.99 10.28
N ARG A 358 -14.98 4.59 9.59
CA ARG A 358 -15.28 3.20 9.23
C ARG A 358 -14.24 2.58 8.26
N PHE A 359 -13.58 3.38 7.43
CA PHE A 359 -12.58 2.90 6.46
C PHE A 359 -11.14 3.12 6.92
N VAL A 360 -10.83 4.31 7.48
CA VAL A 360 -9.46 4.67 7.87
C VAL A 360 -9.14 4.31 9.33
N GLY A 361 -10.14 4.04 10.16
CA GLY A 361 -9.97 3.85 11.61
C GLY A 361 -9.87 5.15 12.40
N GLU A 362 -9.88 5.06 13.72
CA GLU A 362 -9.88 6.23 14.61
C GLU A 362 -8.48 6.83 14.85
N GLY A 363 -7.42 6.07 14.57
CA GLY A 363 -6.02 6.50 14.70
C GLY A 363 -5.40 7.15 13.45
N ALA A 364 -6.04 7.08 12.28
CA ALA A 364 -5.46 7.58 11.03
C ALA A 364 -5.17 9.09 11.04
N ASP A 365 -4.20 9.54 10.26
CA ASP A 365 -3.83 10.95 10.17
C ASP A 365 -4.87 11.81 9.44
N MET A 366 -4.74 13.15 9.54
CA MET A 366 -5.70 14.08 8.95
C MET A 366 -5.72 14.05 7.40
N GLU A 367 -4.62 13.75 6.74
CA GLU A 367 -4.55 13.67 5.28
C GLU A 367 -5.22 12.38 4.78
N THR A 368 -4.94 11.24 5.40
CA THR A 368 -5.63 9.96 5.11
C THR A 368 -7.15 10.08 5.31
N ARG A 369 -7.60 10.74 6.38
CA ARG A 369 -9.04 11.08 6.58
C ARG A 369 -9.59 11.99 5.47
N ASN A 370 -8.84 13.01 5.04
CA ASN A 370 -9.23 13.90 3.93
C ASN A 370 -9.33 13.15 2.60
N ILE A 371 -8.41 12.23 2.32
CA ILE A 371 -8.40 11.39 1.12
C ILE A 371 -9.65 10.50 1.08
N GLN A 372 -9.97 9.77 2.16
CA GLN A 372 -11.21 8.98 2.24
C GLN A 372 -12.48 9.85 2.18
N LEU A 373 -12.48 11.07 2.73
CA LEU A 373 -13.60 11.99 2.60
C LEU A 373 -13.88 12.36 1.14
N ARG A 374 -12.83 12.58 0.33
CA ARG A 374 -12.95 12.84 -1.12
C ARG A 374 -13.50 11.62 -1.86
N PHE A 375 -13.04 10.40 -1.57
CA PHE A 375 -13.62 9.19 -2.14
C PHE A 375 -15.11 9.03 -1.77
N ASN A 376 -15.49 9.33 -0.52
CA ASN A 376 -16.89 9.38 -0.05
C ASN A 376 -17.74 10.49 -0.72
N GLN A 377 -17.11 11.51 -1.31
CA GLN A 377 -17.78 12.55 -2.09
C GLN A 377 -17.92 12.16 -3.57
N HIS A 378 -16.90 11.54 -4.17
CA HIS A 378 -16.91 11.07 -5.56
C HIS A 378 -17.78 9.82 -5.78
N SER A 379 -18.04 9.02 -4.74
CA SER A 379 -18.88 7.82 -4.80
C SER A 379 -20.36 8.14 -5.13
N LYS A 380 -20.75 7.94 -6.40
CA LYS A 380 -22.09 8.23 -6.95
C LYS A 380 -23.11 7.17 -6.50
N THR A 381 -24.19 7.57 -5.81
CA THR A 381 -25.20 6.63 -5.26
C THR A 381 -25.83 5.69 -6.30
N PRO A 382 -26.20 6.12 -7.53
CA PRO A 382 -26.78 5.21 -8.53
C PRO A 382 -25.80 4.16 -9.06
N VAL A 383 -24.49 4.44 -9.05
CA VAL A 383 -23.42 3.49 -9.38
C VAL A 383 -23.25 2.50 -8.23
N TRP A 384 -23.11 3.03 -7.00
CA TRP A 384 -22.94 2.23 -5.79
C TRP A 384 -24.10 1.24 -5.60
N ARG A 385 -25.36 1.66 -5.77
CA ARG A 385 -26.53 0.76 -5.69
C ARG A 385 -26.44 -0.41 -6.68
N ARG A 386 -26.00 -0.15 -7.91
CA ARG A 386 -25.87 -1.18 -8.97
C ARG A 386 -24.73 -2.16 -8.68
N MET A 387 -23.55 -1.66 -8.27
CA MET A 387 -22.43 -2.51 -7.88
C MET A 387 -22.75 -3.34 -6.63
N VAL A 388 -23.47 -2.80 -5.63
CA VAL A 388 -23.89 -3.60 -4.46
C VAL A 388 -24.92 -4.65 -4.87
N TRP A 389 -25.93 -4.32 -5.69
CA TRP A 389 -26.85 -5.31 -6.23
C TRP A 389 -26.11 -6.44 -6.97
N GLY A 390 -25.10 -6.06 -7.77
CA GLY A 390 -24.26 -6.95 -8.55
C GLY A 390 -23.32 -7.88 -7.76
N ILE A 391 -23.27 -7.80 -6.43
CA ILE A 391 -22.48 -8.70 -5.57
C ILE A 391 -23.35 -9.54 -4.62
N LEU A 392 -24.68 -9.36 -4.63
CA LEU A 392 -25.62 -10.06 -3.75
C LEU A 392 -26.10 -11.38 -4.38
N PRO A 393 -25.83 -12.55 -3.76
CA PRO A 393 -26.19 -13.85 -4.30
C PRO A 393 -27.72 -14.05 -4.36
N THR A 394 -28.19 -14.96 -5.21
CA THR A 394 -29.45 -15.66 -4.95
C THR A 394 -29.17 -16.91 -4.11
N TYR A 395 -30.18 -17.39 -3.39
CA TYR A 395 -30.03 -18.54 -2.49
C TYR A 395 -30.99 -19.66 -2.88
N GLU A 396 -30.44 -20.85 -3.16
CA GLU A 396 -31.22 -22.04 -3.48
C GLU A 396 -31.97 -22.60 -2.26
N SER A 397 -32.77 -23.65 -2.50
CA SER A 397 -33.51 -24.42 -1.49
C SER A 397 -32.60 -25.23 -0.56
N ASN A 398 -31.43 -25.66 -1.05
CA ASN A 398 -30.37 -26.31 -0.26
C ASN A 398 -29.58 -25.31 0.64
N GLY A 399 -29.73 -23.99 0.42
CA GLY A 399 -28.99 -22.95 1.13
C GLY A 399 -27.68 -22.51 0.48
N GLU A 400 -27.30 -23.06 -0.68
CA GLU A 400 -26.14 -22.60 -1.45
C GLU A 400 -26.39 -21.25 -2.12
N ALA A 401 -25.32 -20.50 -2.36
CA ALA A 401 -25.33 -19.15 -2.90
C ALA A 401 -24.91 -19.13 -4.38
N ILE A 402 -25.79 -18.69 -5.26
CA ILE A 402 -25.52 -18.51 -6.70
C ILE A 402 -25.14 -17.05 -6.97
N GLY A 403 -24.00 -16.85 -7.66
CA GLY A 403 -23.54 -15.55 -8.14
C GLY A 403 -23.07 -14.59 -7.04
N GLY A 404 -22.62 -13.41 -7.44
CA GLY A 404 -22.09 -12.41 -6.50
C GLY A 404 -20.68 -12.75 -6.01
N LEU A 405 -20.34 -12.39 -4.77
CA LEU A 405 -18.96 -12.55 -4.27
C LEU A 405 -18.48 -14.03 -4.33
N PRO A 406 -17.24 -14.29 -4.76
CA PRO A 406 -16.70 -15.64 -4.91
C PRO A 406 -16.59 -16.34 -3.55
N GLY A 407 -17.30 -17.47 -3.40
CA GLY A 407 -17.23 -18.34 -2.22
C GLY A 407 -16.04 -19.31 -2.25
N LYS A 408 -15.99 -20.22 -1.27
CA LYS A 408 -14.90 -21.19 -1.05
C LYS A 408 -14.40 -21.89 -2.32
N GLN A 409 -15.31 -22.42 -3.16
CA GLN A 409 -14.94 -23.17 -4.37
C GLN A 409 -14.17 -22.31 -5.37
N VAL A 410 -14.58 -21.05 -5.57
CA VAL A 410 -13.93 -20.14 -6.52
C VAL A 410 -12.57 -19.69 -6.00
N TRP A 411 -12.45 -19.38 -4.70
CA TRP A 411 -11.14 -19.09 -4.09
C TRP A 411 -10.18 -20.28 -4.17
N ALA A 412 -10.62 -21.49 -3.81
CA ALA A 412 -9.77 -22.68 -3.80
C ALA A 412 -9.32 -23.11 -5.22
N GLY A 413 -10.10 -22.79 -6.25
CA GLY A 413 -9.74 -22.97 -7.67
C GLY A 413 -8.66 -22.01 -8.22
N VAL A 414 -7.97 -21.25 -7.37
CA VAL A 414 -6.86 -20.38 -7.78
C VAL A 414 -5.54 -21.11 -7.61
N ASP A 415 -4.94 -21.47 -8.74
CA ASP A 415 -3.74 -22.32 -8.78
C ASP A 415 -2.42 -21.52 -8.94
N VAL A 416 -2.51 -20.18 -8.98
CA VAL A 416 -1.37 -19.25 -9.03
C VAL A 416 -0.95 -18.74 -7.63
N PRO A 417 0.29 -18.26 -7.45
CA PRO A 417 0.72 -17.55 -6.24
C PRO A 417 -0.24 -16.41 -5.84
N LEU A 418 -0.55 -16.31 -4.55
CA LEU A 418 -1.57 -15.42 -3.99
C LEU A 418 -1.09 -14.76 -2.70
N LEU A 419 -1.00 -13.43 -2.70
CA LEU A 419 -0.72 -12.62 -1.51
C LEU A 419 -2.01 -12.04 -0.95
N LEU A 420 -2.41 -12.47 0.25
CA LEU A 420 -3.51 -11.92 1.01
C LEU A 420 -2.99 -10.86 1.99
N ILE A 421 -3.56 -9.66 1.97
CA ILE A 421 -3.21 -8.56 2.90
C ILE A 421 -4.48 -8.06 3.58
N ALA A 422 -4.45 -7.85 4.90
CA ALA A 422 -5.52 -7.21 5.66
C ALA A 422 -4.95 -6.24 6.71
N GLY A 423 -5.80 -5.36 7.25
CA GLY A 423 -5.48 -4.51 8.40
C GLY A 423 -6.26 -4.96 9.64
N GLU A 424 -5.61 -5.02 10.80
CA GLU A 424 -6.23 -5.41 12.07
C GLU A 424 -7.41 -4.51 12.46
N ALA A 425 -7.36 -3.22 12.12
CA ALA A 425 -8.42 -2.25 12.37
C ALA A 425 -9.38 -2.07 11.18
N ASP A 426 -9.42 -2.99 10.21
CA ASP A 426 -10.36 -2.96 9.08
C ASP A 426 -11.79 -3.29 9.54
N LYS A 427 -12.66 -2.28 9.55
CA LYS A 427 -14.09 -2.41 9.92
C LYS A 427 -15.02 -2.69 8.72
N VAL A 428 -14.46 -2.92 7.53
CA VAL A 428 -15.19 -3.17 6.27
C VAL A 428 -14.98 -4.61 5.79
N THR A 429 -13.73 -5.05 5.68
CA THR A 429 -13.34 -6.44 5.41
C THR A 429 -12.35 -6.86 6.49
N LYS A 430 -12.90 -7.33 7.61
CA LYS A 430 -12.14 -7.71 8.82
C LYS A 430 -11.00 -8.70 8.52
N PRO A 431 -9.93 -8.72 9.32
CA PRO A 431 -8.81 -9.65 9.13
C PRO A 431 -9.24 -11.13 9.13
N GLU A 432 -10.33 -11.51 9.83
CA GLU A 432 -10.88 -12.87 9.76
C GLU A 432 -11.24 -13.32 8.33
N GLU A 433 -11.60 -12.41 7.42
CA GLU A 433 -11.90 -12.77 6.02
C GLU A 433 -10.64 -13.28 5.29
N ALA A 434 -9.48 -12.66 5.52
CA ALA A 434 -8.20 -13.15 4.98
C ALA A 434 -7.79 -14.50 5.58
N ILE A 435 -8.03 -14.71 6.88
CA ILE A 435 -7.78 -15.99 7.57
C ILE A 435 -8.71 -17.10 7.01
N LYS A 436 -9.98 -16.76 6.77
CA LYS A 436 -11.00 -17.65 6.20
C LYS A 436 -10.69 -18.04 4.75
N ILE A 437 -10.16 -17.11 3.95
CA ILE A 437 -9.63 -17.42 2.60
C ILE A 437 -8.44 -18.39 2.70
N LEU A 438 -7.47 -18.13 3.58
CA LEU A 438 -6.31 -19.01 3.78
C LEU A 438 -6.75 -20.43 4.19
N ALA A 439 -7.78 -20.55 5.04
CA ALA A 439 -8.35 -21.83 5.46
C ALA A 439 -8.95 -22.63 4.28
N TYR A 440 -9.52 -21.97 3.27
CA TYR A 440 -10.09 -22.67 2.09
C TYR A 440 -9.04 -23.54 1.37
N PHE A 441 -7.83 -23.01 1.17
CA PHE A 441 -6.73 -23.73 0.50
C PHE A 441 -6.16 -24.88 1.32
N ASN A 442 -6.24 -24.79 2.66
CA ASN A 442 -5.74 -25.82 3.57
C ASN A 442 -6.69 -27.03 3.65
N MET A 443 -8.01 -26.81 3.61
CA MET A 443 -8.98 -27.90 3.75
C MET A 443 -8.97 -28.91 2.60
N GLU A 444 -8.65 -28.51 1.37
CA GLU A 444 -8.63 -29.43 0.21
C GLU A 444 -7.54 -30.50 0.34
N ARG A 445 -6.41 -30.23 1.03
CA ARG A 445 -5.38 -31.23 1.29
C ARG A 445 -5.86 -32.39 2.18
N GLY A 446 -6.98 -32.22 2.90
CA GLY A 446 -7.53 -33.23 3.80
C GLY A 446 -8.46 -34.26 3.15
N GLN A 447 -8.78 -34.14 1.86
CA GLN A 447 -9.80 -34.98 1.19
C GLN A 447 -9.23 -36.02 0.22
N SER A 448 -7.91 -36.23 0.19
CA SER A 448 -7.25 -37.24 -0.66
C SER A 448 -6.68 -38.45 0.11
N THR A 449 -7.16 -38.71 1.33
CA THR A 449 -6.78 -39.89 2.14
C THR A 449 -8.00 -40.41 2.90
N GLU A 450 -8.70 -41.39 2.32
CA GLU A 450 -9.74 -42.13 3.03
C GLU A 450 -9.15 -43.20 3.98
N SER A 451 -9.85 -43.40 5.10
CA SER A 451 -9.88 -44.64 5.89
C SER A 451 -8.56 -45.14 6.52
N ARG A 452 -8.33 -44.75 7.77
CA ARG A 452 -8.33 -45.71 8.90
C ARG A 452 -8.39 -45.00 10.25
N PHE A 453 -9.56 -45.02 10.87
CA PHE A 453 -9.68 -44.92 12.33
C PHE A 453 -9.23 -46.27 12.94
N PRO A 454 -8.74 -46.25 14.19
CA PRO A 454 -9.51 -46.90 15.25
C PRO A 454 -10.16 -45.90 16.21
N GLU A 455 -11.28 -46.30 16.80
CA GLU A 455 -11.95 -45.54 17.86
C GLU A 455 -11.39 -45.88 19.24
N GLY A 456 -11.48 -44.91 20.17
CA GLY A 456 -11.80 -45.14 21.58
C GLY A 456 -10.81 -45.91 22.46
N GLN A 457 -10.20 -45.20 23.42
CA GLN A 457 -10.66 -45.32 24.82
C GLN A 457 -10.16 -44.14 25.67
N LEU A 458 -11.06 -43.62 26.52
CA LEU A 458 -10.76 -42.71 27.62
C LEU A 458 -11.19 -43.39 28.93
N GLU A 459 -10.27 -44.09 29.58
CA GLU A 459 -10.36 -44.39 31.00
C GLU A 459 -8.98 -44.13 31.63
N GLY A 460 -8.97 -43.65 32.87
CA GLY A 460 -7.74 -43.38 33.61
C GLY A 460 -7.82 -43.91 35.03
N ARG A 461 -6.66 -44.28 35.60
CA ARG A 461 -6.43 -44.53 37.04
C ARG A 461 -4.92 -44.55 37.35
N ASP A 462 -4.49 -43.56 38.12
CA ASP A 462 -3.77 -43.67 39.39
C ASP A 462 -2.71 -44.76 39.67
N PHE A 463 -1.58 -44.27 40.23
CA PHE A 463 -0.62 -44.89 41.18
C PHE A 463 0.07 -46.24 40.89
N GLY A 464 1.39 -46.32 41.16
CA GLY A 464 2.00 -47.59 41.63
C GLY A 464 3.46 -47.94 41.28
N ASP A 465 4.44 -47.11 41.69
CA ASP A 465 5.79 -47.44 42.27
C ASP A 465 6.69 -48.62 41.77
N GLN A 466 8.00 -48.52 42.08
CA GLN A 466 9.10 -49.52 41.93
C GLN A 466 9.60 -49.76 40.48
N GLY A 467 10.90 -49.86 40.15
CA GLY A 467 12.17 -49.82 40.92
C GLY A 467 13.14 -50.92 40.40
N GLY A 468 14.45 -50.76 40.18
CA GLY A 468 15.40 -49.63 40.31
C GLY A 468 16.80 -50.05 39.76
N ASN A 469 17.89 -49.34 40.14
CA ASN A 469 19.32 -49.59 39.80
C ASN A 469 19.73 -49.35 38.32
N THR A 470 20.92 -48.84 37.95
CA THR A 470 22.12 -48.38 38.71
C THR A 470 22.86 -47.26 37.94
N ILE A 471 23.72 -46.48 38.62
CA ILE A 471 24.71 -45.53 38.03
C ILE A 471 26.12 -45.91 38.55
N PRO A 472 27.23 -45.55 37.85
CA PRO A 472 28.08 -44.42 38.27
C PRO A 472 28.63 -43.58 37.08
N ASP A 473 28.41 -42.28 37.03
CA ASP A 473 29.24 -41.16 37.56
C ASP A 473 30.26 -40.56 36.58
N ALA A 474 30.03 -39.30 36.20
CA ALA A 474 31.04 -38.30 35.83
C ALA A 474 30.44 -36.86 35.88
N GLN A 475 31.04 -35.98 36.69
CA GLN A 475 30.68 -34.56 36.91
C GLN A 475 32.01 -33.78 37.17
N PRO A 476 32.06 -32.43 37.39
CA PRO A 476 31.02 -31.39 37.35
C PRO A 476 31.41 -30.05 36.65
N SER A 477 30.42 -29.20 36.36
CA SER A 477 30.41 -27.70 36.53
C SER A 477 29.11 -27.16 35.89
N GLN A 478 28.22 -26.38 36.51
CA GLN A 478 28.32 -25.11 37.27
C GLN A 478 28.83 -23.93 36.41
N ALA A 479 28.16 -22.78 36.30
CA ALA A 479 26.88 -22.33 36.90
C ALA A 479 26.27 -21.12 36.10
N LYS A 480 25.27 -20.45 36.71
CA LYS A 480 24.42 -19.35 36.19
C LYS A 480 23.28 -19.84 35.27
N GLY A 481 22.06 -19.30 35.31
CA GLY A 481 21.54 -18.19 36.12
C GLY A 481 20.98 -17.09 35.22
N MET A 482 19.69 -17.20 34.86
CA MET A 482 19.07 -16.39 33.81
C MET A 482 17.87 -15.59 34.34
N ASN A 483 18.12 -14.33 34.67
CA ASN A 483 17.18 -13.21 34.82
C ASN A 483 18.04 -11.94 34.61
N SER A 484 17.60 -10.88 33.93
CA SER A 484 16.39 -10.69 33.11
C SER A 484 16.54 -9.36 32.38
N ASP A 485 16.63 -9.36 31.05
CA ASP A 485 16.91 -8.13 30.28
C ASP A 485 15.79 -7.77 29.28
N VAL A 486 15.54 -6.46 29.17
CA VAL A 486 14.50 -5.87 28.34
C VAL A 486 15.12 -5.25 27.10
N SER A 487 14.97 -5.89 25.95
CA SER A 487 15.31 -5.32 24.65
C SER A 487 14.05 -5.16 23.79
N SER A 488 13.70 -3.91 23.48
CA SER A 488 12.51 -3.58 22.68
C SER A 488 12.75 -3.78 21.18
N SER A 489 12.93 -5.02 20.74
CA SER A 489 12.87 -5.39 19.32
C SER A 489 11.42 -5.41 18.84
N VAL A 490 11.09 -4.58 17.85
CA VAL A 490 9.76 -4.60 17.21
C VAL A 490 9.67 -5.81 16.27
N ASN A 491 9.30 -6.96 16.84
CA ASN A 491 9.03 -8.18 16.07
C ASN A 491 7.76 -7.99 15.21
N PRO A 492 7.80 -8.28 13.89
CA PRO A 492 6.62 -8.32 13.05
C PRO A 492 5.80 -9.59 13.32
N SER A 493 5.10 -9.61 14.44
CA SER A 493 4.18 -10.69 14.83
C SER A 493 3.06 -10.83 13.80
N GLY A 494 2.96 -11.98 13.13
CA GLY A 494 1.90 -12.24 12.14
C GLY A 494 2.26 -13.11 10.94
N ILE A 495 3.47 -13.68 10.87
CA ILE A 495 3.86 -14.59 9.77
C ILE A 495 3.14 -15.94 9.93
N LEU A 496 2.17 -16.21 9.06
CA LEU A 496 1.52 -17.52 8.90
C LEU A 496 2.03 -18.18 7.60
N GLU A 497 3.10 -18.97 7.70
CA GLU A 497 3.69 -19.71 6.58
C GLU A 497 3.38 -21.22 6.63
N SER A 498 3.22 -21.82 5.45
CA SER A 498 3.01 -23.26 5.26
C SER A 498 4.24 -23.86 4.54
N GLU A 499 5.32 -24.11 5.27
CA GLU A 499 6.52 -24.74 4.69
C GLU A 499 6.28 -26.19 4.25
N SER A 500 6.81 -26.55 3.08
CA SER A 500 7.33 -27.91 2.80
C SER A 500 8.22 -27.89 1.56
N GLY A 501 9.51 -28.19 1.71
CA GLY A 501 10.46 -28.22 0.59
C GLY A 501 10.28 -29.46 -0.29
N THR A 502 10.02 -29.27 -1.59
CA THR A 502 10.19 -30.30 -2.65
C THR A 502 9.98 -29.66 -4.03
N ARG A 503 10.76 -30.06 -5.05
CA ARG A 503 10.66 -29.52 -6.42
C ARG A 503 9.50 -30.15 -7.19
N GLY A 504 8.42 -29.39 -7.34
CA GLY A 504 7.20 -29.70 -8.08
C GLY A 504 6.17 -28.63 -7.71
N GLY A 505 5.41 -28.08 -8.67
CA GLY A 505 4.66 -26.82 -8.49
C GLY A 505 3.78 -26.80 -7.23
N LYS A 506 3.94 -25.78 -6.38
CA LYS A 506 3.20 -25.63 -5.12
C LYS A 506 2.42 -24.32 -5.05
N ARG A 507 1.18 -24.39 -4.56
CA ARG A 507 0.31 -23.24 -4.23
C ARG A 507 1.02 -22.28 -3.27
N GLY A 508 1.55 -21.18 -3.79
CA GLY A 508 2.24 -20.13 -3.03
C GLY A 508 1.26 -19.11 -2.45
N VAL A 509 0.43 -19.53 -1.49
CA VAL A 509 -0.49 -18.63 -0.78
C VAL A 509 0.20 -18.10 0.48
N LYS A 510 0.30 -16.77 0.62
CA LYS A 510 0.77 -16.09 1.84
C LYS A 510 -0.28 -15.12 2.37
N ALA A 511 -0.33 -14.94 3.69
CA ALA A 511 -1.21 -13.97 4.34
C ALA A 511 -0.45 -13.08 5.31
N TYR A 512 -0.73 -11.77 5.27
CA TYR A 512 -0.16 -10.78 6.18
C TYR A 512 -1.27 -9.88 6.73
N ILE A 513 -1.36 -9.81 8.05
CA ILE A 513 -2.23 -8.86 8.76
C ILE A 513 -1.34 -7.74 9.27
N PHE A 514 -1.59 -6.51 8.81
CA PHE A 514 -0.91 -5.32 9.31
C PHE A 514 -1.52 -4.96 10.68
N PRO A 515 -0.70 -4.72 11.73
CA PRO A 515 -1.21 -4.40 13.06
C PRO A 515 -1.91 -3.04 13.10
N ALA A 516 -2.74 -2.84 14.12
CA ALA A 516 -3.40 -1.57 14.38
C ALA A 516 -2.37 -0.42 14.46
N PRO A 517 -2.64 0.75 13.82
CA PRO A 517 -3.94 1.22 13.35
C PRO A 517 -4.32 0.84 11.90
N ALA A 518 -3.60 -0.07 11.23
CA ALA A 518 -3.84 -0.39 9.82
C ALA A 518 -5.27 -0.89 9.56
N SER A 519 -5.91 -0.33 8.53
CA SER A 519 -7.35 -0.44 8.27
C SER A 519 -7.64 -0.66 6.78
N HIS A 520 -8.91 -0.56 6.33
CA HIS A 520 -9.27 -0.70 4.92
C HIS A 520 -8.56 0.29 3.99
N ALA A 521 -8.04 1.38 4.56
CA ALA A 521 -7.30 2.43 3.90
C ALA A 521 -5.81 2.11 3.66
N LEU A 522 -5.29 0.95 4.10
CA LEU A 522 -3.85 0.66 4.15
C LEU A 522 -3.08 0.77 2.80
N LEU A 523 -3.82 0.78 1.68
CA LEU A 523 -3.30 1.02 0.34
C LEU A 523 -2.78 2.46 0.12
N TYR A 524 -3.39 3.44 0.79
CA TYR A 524 -3.09 4.87 0.62
C TYR A 524 -2.87 5.63 1.93
N ASP A 525 -3.04 4.99 3.09
CA ASP A 525 -2.55 5.48 4.38
C ASP A 525 -1.01 5.62 4.34
N ARG A 526 -0.50 6.79 4.75
CA ARG A 526 0.92 7.13 4.71
C ARG A 526 1.80 6.27 5.62
N SER A 527 1.23 5.69 6.67
CA SER A 527 1.95 4.83 7.63
C SER A 527 2.20 3.43 7.09
N THR A 528 1.27 2.89 6.29
CA THR A 528 1.33 1.50 5.80
C THR A 528 1.79 1.38 4.36
N CYS A 529 1.55 2.37 3.49
CA CYS A 529 1.73 2.22 2.04
C CYS A 529 3.18 1.91 1.60
N ARG A 530 4.19 2.35 2.36
CA ARG A 530 5.61 2.00 2.12
C ARG A 530 5.89 0.54 2.43
N THR A 531 5.48 0.07 3.61
CA THR A 531 5.63 -1.33 4.04
C THR A 531 4.84 -2.27 3.14
N LEU A 532 3.63 -1.87 2.73
CA LEU A 532 2.81 -2.54 1.72
C LEU A 532 3.55 -2.66 0.38
N SER A 533 4.13 -1.56 -0.11
CA SER A 533 4.91 -1.56 -1.35
C SER A 533 6.14 -2.48 -1.25
N GLY A 534 6.84 -2.50 -0.12
CA GLY A 534 7.96 -3.42 0.12
C GLY A 534 7.49 -4.88 0.05
N LEU A 535 6.46 -5.22 0.81
CA LEU A 535 5.87 -6.56 0.87
C LEU A 535 5.37 -7.06 -0.50
N ILE A 536 4.72 -6.19 -1.28
CA ILE A 536 4.24 -6.52 -2.62
C ILE A 536 5.43 -6.80 -3.56
N GLN A 537 6.46 -5.95 -3.58
CA GLN A 537 7.63 -6.17 -4.43
C GLN A 537 8.40 -7.44 -4.05
N ASP A 538 8.56 -7.71 -2.75
CA ASP A 538 9.22 -8.91 -2.22
C ASP A 538 8.49 -10.20 -2.64
N PHE A 539 7.15 -10.19 -2.60
CA PHE A 539 6.32 -11.29 -3.11
C PHE A 539 6.42 -11.44 -4.64
N LEU A 540 6.36 -10.33 -5.39
CA LEU A 540 6.47 -10.35 -6.86
C LEU A 540 7.80 -10.97 -7.31
N GLU A 541 8.92 -10.52 -6.74
CA GLU A 541 10.27 -11.05 -7.02
C GLU A 541 10.39 -12.53 -6.63
N LYS A 542 10.02 -12.90 -5.39
CA LYS A 542 10.33 -14.23 -4.84
C LYS A 542 9.33 -15.32 -5.20
N GLN A 543 8.10 -14.99 -5.58
CA GLN A 543 7.01 -15.96 -5.73
C GLN A 543 6.33 -15.93 -7.10
N VAL A 544 6.47 -14.84 -7.88
CA VAL A 544 5.74 -14.67 -9.15
C VAL A 544 6.69 -14.62 -10.35
N ASP A 545 7.57 -13.61 -10.42
CA ASP A 545 8.55 -13.46 -11.49
C ASP A 545 9.79 -12.70 -10.98
N PRO A 546 10.98 -13.34 -10.88
CA PRO A 546 12.18 -12.71 -10.36
C PRO A 546 12.68 -11.53 -11.22
N ARG A 547 12.18 -11.39 -12.45
CA ARG A 547 12.46 -10.23 -13.32
C ARG A 547 11.85 -8.92 -12.81
N LEU A 548 10.93 -9.00 -11.84
CA LEU A 548 10.34 -7.86 -11.14
C LEU A 548 11.21 -7.37 -9.97
N GLY A 549 12.27 -8.10 -9.61
CA GLY A 549 13.25 -7.69 -8.60
C GLY A 549 14.20 -6.59 -9.10
N LEU A 550 14.48 -5.60 -8.25
CA LEU A 550 15.32 -4.45 -8.60
C LEU A 550 16.73 -4.88 -9.05
N GLY A 551 17.34 -5.85 -8.36
CA GLY A 551 18.66 -6.38 -8.74
C GLY A 551 18.69 -6.97 -10.14
N TRP A 552 17.72 -7.81 -10.51
CA TRP A 552 17.65 -8.39 -11.87
C TRP A 552 17.52 -7.32 -12.96
N GLN A 553 16.73 -6.27 -12.70
CA GLN A 553 16.57 -5.18 -13.67
C GLN A 553 17.85 -4.35 -13.78
N LEU A 554 18.50 -4.04 -12.65
CA LEU A 554 19.77 -3.33 -12.65
C LEU A 554 20.86 -4.09 -13.41
N GLN A 555 20.88 -5.43 -13.37
CA GLN A 555 21.83 -6.24 -14.16
C GLN A 555 21.71 -5.97 -15.67
N HIS A 556 20.49 -5.88 -16.18
CA HIS A 556 20.23 -5.63 -17.61
C HIS A 556 20.36 -4.13 -17.97
N LEU A 557 19.88 -3.24 -17.10
CA LEU A 557 19.93 -1.79 -17.32
C LEU A 557 21.36 -1.24 -17.30
N THR A 558 22.19 -1.64 -16.35
CA THR A 558 23.60 -1.21 -16.30
C THR A 558 24.39 -1.70 -17.52
N THR A 559 24.15 -2.93 -17.98
CA THR A 559 24.73 -3.46 -19.23
C THR A 559 24.35 -2.61 -20.46
N SER A 560 23.22 -1.90 -20.42
CA SER A 560 22.74 -1.03 -21.52
C SER A 560 23.40 0.36 -21.60
N GLY A 561 24.53 0.58 -20.92
CA GLY A 561 25.46 1.71 -21.05
C GLY A 561 24.99 3.07 -20.51
N LYS A 562 23.70 3.38 -20.60
CA LYS A 562 23.11 4.67 -20.15
C LYS A 562 22.80 4.70 -18.65
N TRP A 563 22.65 3.54 -18.03
CA TRP A 563 22.49 3.35 -16.58
C TRP A 563 23.77 2.80 -15.92
N ASP A 564 24.84 2.58 -16.67
CA ASP A 564 26.13 2.27 -16.07
C ASP A 564 26.77 3.53 -15.47
N VAL A 565 27.84 3.34 -14.71
CA VAL A 565 28.71 4.42 -14.25
C VAL A 565 29.26 5.22 -15.44
N LYS A 566 29.03 6.54 -15.41
CA LYS A 566 29.17 7.48 -16.55
C LYS A 566 30.56 7.55 -17.21
N ASN A 567 31.56 6.92 -16.61
CA ASN A 567 32.76 6.45 -17.27
C ASN A 567 33.23 5.18 -16.53
N LEU A 568 33.03 4.01 -17.14
CA LEU A 568 33.33 2.71 -16.52
C LEU A 568 34.82 2.48 -16.31
N GLU A 569 35.68 2.91 -17.23
CA GLU A 569 37.13 2.78 -17.12
C GLU A 569 37.66 3.55 -15.90
N LYS A 570 37.27 4.82 -15.78
CA LYS A 570 37.58 5.70 -14.65
C LYS A 570 37.03 5.17 -13.34
N TRP A 571 35.84 4.57 -13.35
CA TRP A 571 35.27 3.92 -12.16
C TRP A 571 36.02 2.64 -11.80
N LYS A 572 36.43 1.80 -12.78
CA LYS A 572 37.23 0.58 -12.53
C LYS A 572 38.61 0.93 -11.97
N ALA A 573 39.28 1.93 -12.56
CA ALA A 573 40.57 2.46 -12.09
C ALA A 573 40.49 3.24 -10.76
N THR A 574 39.30 3.66 -10.33
CA THR A 574 39.12 4.28 -9.00
C THR A 574 39.15 3.19 -7.93
N ASN A 575 39.98 3.37 -6.89
CA ASN A 575 40.02 2.50 -5.71
C ASN A 575 38.59 2.30 -5.13
N PRO A 576 38.11 1.05 -4.95
CA PRO A 576 36.83 0.74 -4.30
C PRO A 576 36.54 1.54 -3.03
N VAL A 577 37.43 1.50 -2.03
CA VAL A 577 37.23 2.03 -0.66
C VAL A 577 38.55 2.65 -0.17
N SER A 578 38.50 3.78 0.54
CA SER A 578 39.68 4.38 1.20
C SER A 578 40.10 3.61 2.45
N ASP A 579 41.26 3.97 3.00
CA ASP A 579 41.55 3.73 4.40
C ASP A 579 40.63 4.57 5.32
N VAL A 580 40.65 4.26 6.62
CA VAL A 580 39.77 4.89 7.62
C VAL A 580 40.19 6.33 7.91
N MET A 581 39.21 7.25 7.92
CA MET A 581 39.38 8.67 8.24
C MET A 581 38.83 8.99 9.63
N GLY A 582 39.64 9.65 10.46
CA GLY A 582 39.23 10.17 11.77
C GLY A 582 38.54 9.13 12.67
N ASN A 583 38.92 7.85 12.54
CA ASN A 583 38.31 6.68 13.19
C ASN A 583 36.78 6.56 13.03
N THR A 584 36.20 7.18 11.98
CA THR A 584 34.75 7.34 11.81
C THR A 584 34.26 6.94 10.42
N PHE A 585 35.01 7.23 9.34
CA PHE A 585 34.53 7.06 7.96
C PHE A 585 35.45 6.26 7.04
N VAL A 586 34.87 5.72 5.96
CA VAL A 586 35.59 5.39 4.71
C VAL A 586 34.89 5.99 3.50
N ALA A 587 35.66 6.47 2.52
CA ALA A 587 35.15 7.01 1.26
C ALA A 587 35.22 5.94 0.17
N MET A 588 34.08 5.62 -0.43
CA MET A 588 34.00 4.59 -1.49
C MET A 588 33.45 5.15 -2.80
N LYS A 589 33.71 4.45 -3.90
CA LYS A 589 32.95 4.64 -5.15
C LYS A 589 31.60 3.91 -5.04
N THR A 590 30.60 4.34 -5.82
CA THR A 590 29.32 3.61 -5.88
C THR A 590 29.57 2.14 -6.21
N LEU A 591 28.80 1.24 -5.59
CA LEU A 591 28.73 -0.17 -6.00
C LEU A 591 28.08 -0.27 -7.39
N ARG A 592 28.21 -1.43 -8.03
CA ARG A 592 27.48 -1.81 -9.26
C ARG A 592 26.93 -3.22 -9.10
N GLU A 593 25.74 -3.47 -9.62
CA GLU A 593 25.13 -4.80 -9.61
C GLU A 593 25.94 -5.85 -10.41
N VAL A 594 26.61 -5.41 -11.49
CA VAL A 594 27.33 -6.27 -12.47
C VAL A 594 28.84 -5.98 -12.51
N ASP A 595 29.47 -5.90 -11.35
CA ASP A 595 30.93 -5.87 -11.24
C ASP A 595 31.50 -7.21 -10.78
N GLU A 596 32.76 -7.49 -11.09
CA GLU A 596 33.45 -8.69 -10.61
C GLU A 596 33.82 -8.60 -9.11
N LYS A 597 33.94 -7.38 -8.55
CA LYS A 597 34.62 -7.15 -7.27
C LYS A 597 33.86 -6.22 -6.32
N HIS A 598 33.22 -5.17 -6.84
CA HIS A 598 32.55 -4.12 -6.05
C HIS A 598 31.02 -4.16 -6.21
N THR A 599 30.42 -5.30 -5.90
CA THR A 599 28.97 -5.52 -5.83
C THR A 599 28.47 -5.43 -4.38
N PRO A 600 27.16 -5.24 -4.12
CA PRO A 600 26.65 -5.19 -2.76
C PRO A 600 26.93 -6.46 -1.96
N VAL A 601 26.79 -7.64 -2.58
CA VAL A 601 27.06 -8.94 -1.92
C VAL A 601 28.54 -9.10 -1.59
N SER A 602 29.46 -8.86 -2.53
CA SER A 602 30.90 -9.01 -2.27
C SER A 602 31.39 -7.98 -1.25
N PHE A 603 30.91 -6.75 -1.33
CA PHE A 603 31.20 -5.69 -0.38
C PHE A 603 30.68 -6.02 1.02
N ALA A 604 29.42 -6.43 1.15
CA ALA A 604 28.85 -6.76 2.46
C ALA A 604 29.51 -7.99 3.10
N GLN A 605 29.96 -8.97 2.30
CA GLN A 605 30.78 -10.09 2.79
C GLN A 605 32.18 -9.64 3.24
N GLN A 606 32.88 -8.82 2.43
CA GLN A 606 34.23 -8.35 2.71
C GLN A 606 34.31 -7.42 3.93
N TRP A 607 33.30 -6.57 4.12
CA TRP A 607 33.30 -5.48 5.11
C TRP A 607 32.38 -5.75 6.31
N LYS A 608 31.82 -6.96 6.44
CA LYS A 608 30.98 -7.36 7.57
C LYS A 608 31.68 -7.07 8.91
N GLY A 609 31.01 -6.32 9.79
CA GLY A 609 31.57 -5.93 11.10
C GLY A 609 32.69 -4.89 11.05
N ARG A 610 33.12 -4.45 9.87
CA ARG A 610 34.05 -3.32 9.68
C ARG A 610 33.35 -2.06 9.19
N ILE A 611 32.32 -2.20 8.36
CA ILE A 611 31.43 -1.11 7.95
C ILE A 611 30.06 -1.40 8.55
N TYR A 612 29.50 -0.41 9.25
CA TYR A 612 28.19 -0.51 9.91
C TYR A 612 27.05 -0.01 9.03
N ALA A 613 27.30 1.08 8.30
CA ALA A 613 26.33 1.74 7.46
C ALA A 613 26.97 2.33 6.20
N VAL A 614 26.20 2.43 5.12
CA VAL A 614 26.54 3.11 3.87
C VAL A 614 25.62 4.33 3.71
N ILE A 615 26.21 5.52 3.58
CA ILE A 615 25.51 6.75 3.22
C ILE A 615 25.73 7.04 1.72
N ASP A 616 24.67 6.85 0.92
CA ASP A 616 24.64 7.26 -0.48
C ASP A 616 24.20 8.71 -0.61
N ILE A 617 25.14 9.60 -0.96
CA ILE A 617 24.90 11.03 -1.17
C ILE A 617 24.58 11.38 -2.64
N SER A 618 24.39 10.40 -3.53
CA SER A 618 24.11 10.63 -4.95
C SER A 618 22.63 11.00 -5.22
N HIS A 619 22.39 11.79 -6.27
CA HIS A 619 21.05 12.25 -6.66
C HIS A 619 20.22 11.18 -7.39
N GLU A 620 20.89 10.34 -8.17
CA GLU A 620 20.26 9.33 -9.03
C GLU A 620 19.95 8.07 -8.22
N SER A 621 19.02 7.23 -8.68
CA SER A 621 18.81 5.91 -8.08
C SER A 621 20.12 5.10 -8.11
N PRO A 622 20.42 4.29 -7.09
CA PRO A 622 21.64 3.49 -7.06
C PRO A 622 21.67 2.49 -8.23
N VAL A 623 22.86 2.25 -8.78
CA VAL A 623 23.10 1.28 -9.86
C VAL A 623 23.36 -0.14 -9.33
N TYR A 624 22.79 -0.42 -8.16
CA TYR A 624 22.89 -1.65 -7.37
C TYR A 624 21.69 -1.76 -6.41
N ASP A 625 21.30 -2.96 -5.99
CA ASP A 625 20.24 -3.16 -4.99
C ASP A 625 20.75 -2.90 -3.55
N PRO A 626 20.25 -1.89 -2.82
CA PRO A 626 20.67 -1.62 -1.45
C PRO A 626 20.24 -2.70 -0.45
N ALA A 627 19.15 -3.42 -0.71
CA ALA A 627 18.65 -4.45 0.22
C ALA A 627 19.64 -5.61 0.37
N GLN A 628 20.58 -5.80 -0.58
CA GLN A 628 21.69 -6.76 -0.46
C GLN A 628 22.72 -6.35 0.61
N LEU A 629 22.92 -5.04 0.85
CA LEU A 629 23.77 -4.56 1.96
C LEU A 629 23.12 -4.88 3.30
N GLU A 630 21.81 -4.60 3.41
CA GLU A 630 21.03 -4.81 4.62
C GLU A 630 20.93 -6.30 4.98
N LYS A 631 20.68 -7.17 3.98
CA LYS A 631 20.76 -8.64 4.11
C LYS A 631 22.16 -9.13 4.56
N GLY A 632 23.22 -8.38 4.23
CA GLY A 632 24.59 -8.65 4.69
C GLY A 632 24.92 -8.14 6.10
N GLY A 633 24.06 -7.30 6.69
CA GLY A 633 24.26 -6.67 8.00
C GLY A 633 24.87 -5.27 7.95
N ILE A 634 24.78 -4.56 6.82
CA ILE A 634 25.23 -3.17 6.67
C ILE A 634 23.99 -2.29 6.39
N GLN A 635 23.70 -1.31 7.26
CA GLN A 635 22.57 -0.39 7.06
C GLN A 635 22.77 0.46 5.79
N TYR A 636 21.70 0.86 5.11
CA TYR A 636 21.76 1.79 3.97
C TYR A 636 20.94 3.06 4.20
N HIS A 637 21.55 4.23 3.96
CA HIS A 637 20.94 5.55 4.14
C HIS A 637 21.13 6.40 2.89
N LYS A 638 20.04 6.88 2.29
CA LYS A 638 20.05 7.71 1.07
C LYS A 638 19.84 9.18 1.43
N LEU A 639 20.82 10.03 1.13
CA LEU A 639 20.80 11.48 1.37
C LEU A 639 21.06 12.21 0.03
N PRO A 640 20.05 12.35 -0.85
CA PRO A 640 20.28 12.76 -2.23
C PRO A 640 20.66 14.25 -2.35
N THR A 641 21.86 14.52 -2.87
CA THR A 641 22.40 15.89 -3.00
C THR A 641 22.57 16.28 -4.47
N ILE A 642 22.59 17.58 -4.78
CA ILE A 642 22.74 18.07 -6.16
C ILE A 642 24.17 17.79 -6.68
N SER A 643 24.31 17.44 -7.96
CA SER A 643 25.60 17.10 -8.56
C SER A 643 26.38 18.34 -9.03
N LYS A 644 27.72 18.25 -9.02
CA LYS A 644 28.72 19.28 -9.40
C LYS A 644 28.83 20.53 -8.51
N ILE A 645 27.77 20.92 -7.78
CA ILE A 645 27.85 22.03 -6.81
C ILE A 645 28.32 21.55 -5.42
N PRO A 646 28.91 22.43 -4.59
CA PRO A 646 29.15 22.16 -3.18
C PRO A 646 27.83 22.01 -2.41
N PRO A 647 27.73 21.06 -1.46
CA PRO A 647 26.58 20.96 -0.55
C PRO A 647 26.27 22.25 0.21
N THR A 648 24.98 22.50 0.41
CA THR A 648 24.44 23.60 1.22
C THR A 648 24.79 23.47 2.71
N ILE A 649 24.37 24.44 3.53
CA ILE A 649 24.51 24.37 4.99
C ILE A 649 23.52 23.33 5.54
N ASP A 650 22.28 23.33 5.05
CA ASP A 650 21.25 22.35 5.42
C ASP A 650 21.64 20.91 5.07
N GLU A 651 22.10 20.64 3.83
CA GLU A 651 22.56 19.30 3.45
C GLU A 651 23.70 18.80 4.36
N VAL A 652 24.63 19.69 4.76
CA VAL A 652 25.72 19.33 5.68
C VAL A 652 25.22 19.07 7.09
N ARG A 653 24.36 19.91 7.65
CA ARG A 653 23.73 19.67 8.97
C ARG A 653 23.01 18.32 8.99
N ASP A 654 22.27 18.00 7.93
CA ASP A 654 21.48 16.79 7.85
C ASP A 654 22.37 15.54 7.70
N PHE A 655 23.48 15.64 6.94
CA PHE A 655 24.55 14.63 6.92
C PHE A 655 25.21 14.45 8.29
N VAL A 656 25.55 15.56 8.97
CA VAL A 656 26.23 15.53 10.27
C VAL A 656 25.32 14.93 11.35
N SER A 657 24.03 15.23 11.33
CA SER A 657 23.03 14.62 12.20
C SER A 657 22.92 13.11 11.97
N LEU A 658 22.80 12.67 10.71
CA LEU A 658 22.77 11.26 10.32
C LEU A 658 24.04 10.52 10.76
N ALA A 659 25.22 11.06 10.46
CA ALA A 659 26.49 10.44 10.81
C ALA A 659 26.74 10.41 12.33
N SER A 660 26.29 11.42 13.08
CA SER A 660 26.39 11.45 14.55
C SER A 660 25.56 10.33 15.17
N ARG A 661 24.29 10.19 14.77
CA ARG A 661 23.42 9.10 15.24
C ARG A 661 24.01 7.72 14.92
N LEU A 662 24.55 7.54 13.70
CA LEU A 662 25.20 6.28 13.32
C LEU A 662 26.49 6.05 14.12
N GLU A 663 27.25 7.08 14.48
CA GLU A 663 28.41 6.95 15.37
C GLU A 663 28.01 6.59 16.81
N GLU A 664 26.88 7.10 17.29
CA GLU A 664 26.28 6.74 18.59
C GLU A 664 25.78 5.28 18.60
N GLU A 665 25.10 4.83 17.54
CA GLU A 665 24.70 3.43 17.31
C GLU A 665 25.91 2.49 17.24
N ILE A 666 26.96 2.86 16.49
CA ILE A 666 28.22 2.12 16.46
C ILE A 666 28.81 2.02 17.86
N THR A 667 28.74 3.08 18.67
CA THR A 667 29.35 3.11 20.01
C THR A 667 28.63 2.21 21.00
N SER A 668 27.29 2.19 21.00
CA SER A 668 26.53 1.29 21.87
C SER A 668 26.71 -0.19 21.49
N VAL A 669 26.78 -0.51 20.19
CA VAL A 669 27.06 -1.88 19.72
C VAL A 669 28.52 -2.28 19.96
N SER A 670 29.47 -1.36 19.82
CA SER A 670 30.91 -1.64 20.01
C SER A 670 31.28 -2.04 21.44
N GLY A 671 30.48 -1.66 22.45
CA GLY A 671 30.70 -2.06 23.84
C GLY A 671 30.61 -3.58 24.09
N ASN A 672 30.05 -4.33 23.15
CA ASN A 672 29.92 -5.80 23.21
C ASN A 672 30.90 -6.54 22.28
N LEU A 673 31.88 -5.85 21.69
CA LEU A 673 32.88 -6.48 20.83
C LEU A 673 33.91 -7.28 21.64
N SER A 674 34.39 -8.39 21.06
CA SER A 674 35.53 -9.14 21.60
C SER A 674 36.80 -8.29 21.59
N ASP A 675 37.62 -8.43 22.62
CA ASP A 675 38.87 -7.67 22.77
C ASP A 675 39.77 -7.76 21.52
N GLY A 676 40.30 -6.61 21.08
CA GLY A 676 41.07 -6.47 19.85
C GLY A 676 40.29 -6.38 18.53
N ALA A 677 38.94 -6.46 18.51
CA ALA A 677 38.17 -6.25 17.28
C ALA A 677 38.16 -4.78 16.82
N PRO A 678 38.34 -4.48 15.52
CA PRO A 678 38.34 -3.10 15.03
C PRO A 678 36.93 -2.49 15.09
N ARG A 679 36.84 -1.24 15.60
CA ARG A 679 35.58 -0.47 15.66
C ARG A 679 34.98 -0.31 14.25
N PRO A 680 33.67 -0.60 14.06
CA PRO A 680 32.99 -0.37 12.79
C PRO A 680 32.98 1.12 12.38
N VAL A 681 32.97 1.39 11.08
CA VAL A 681 32.95 2.75 10.51
C VAL A 681 31.79 2.96 9.54
N ILE A 682 31.54 4.23 9.19
CA ILE A 682 30.49 4.65 8.25
C ILE A 682 31.10 4.82 6.86
N ALA A 683 30.58 4.10 5.87
CA ALA A 683 30.98 4.30 4.47
C ALA A 683 30.17 5.43 3.83
N VAL A 684 30.80 6.28 3.03
CA VAL A 684 30.15 7.41 2.35
C VAL A 684 30.49 7.38 0.87
N HIS A 685 29.48 7.48 -0.01
CA HIS A 685 29.71 7.49 -1.45
C HIS A 685 28.84 8.47 -2.23
N CYS A 686 29.46 9.12 -3.20
CA CYS A 686 28.78 9.64 -4.38
C CYS A 686 29.03 8.67 -5.55
N HIS A 687 29.24 9.16 -6.76
CA HIS A 687 29.59 8.30 -7.90
C HIS A 687 31.02 7.71 -7.78
N TYR A 688 32.03 8.55 -7.47
CA TYR A 688 33.45 8.13 -7.43
C TYR A 688 34.10 8.19 -6.03
N GLY A 689 33.44 8.77 -5.03
CA GLY A 689 34.03 8.95 -3.69
C GLY A 689 35.16 9.98 -3.65
N PHE A 690 34.96 11.16 -4.24
CA PHE A 690 35.89 12.31 -4.17
C PHE A 690 35.10 13.56 -3.76
N ASN A 691 35.17 14.67 -4.50
CA ASN A 691 34.59 16.00 -4.25
C ASN A 691 33.47 16.10 -3.18
N ARG A 692 32.23 15.67 -3.49
CA ARG A 692 31.11 15.74 -2.51
C ARG A 692 31.35 14.90 -1.26
N THR A 693 31.86 13.68 -1.42
CA THR A 693 32.19 12.78 -0.30
C THR A 693 33.24 13.42 0.62
N GLY A 694 34.28 14.02 0.05
CA GLY A 694 35.30 14.74 0.81
C GLY A 694 34.76 16.00 1.47
N PHE A 695 33.87 16.74 0.82
CA PHE A 695 33.22 17.90 1.42
C PHE A 695 32.41 17.53 2.67
N PHE A 696 31.53 16.52 2.58
CA PHE A 696 30.74 16.05 3.73
C PHE A 696 31.60 15.47 4.86
N VAL A 697 32.61 14.65 4.53
CA VAL A 697 33.51 14.07 5.53
C VAL A 697 34.36 15.16 6.19
N ALA A 698 34.95 16.09 5.43
CA ALA A 698 35.70 17.21 5.98
C ALA A 698 34.83 18.12 6.86
N SER A 699 33.61 18.46 6.42
CA SER A 699 32.64 19.17 7.26
C SER A 699 32.40 18.48 8.60
N TYR A 700 32.23 17.15 8.64
CA TYR A 700 32.07 16.41 9.90
C TYR A 700 33.36 16.40 10.75
N LEU A 701 34.53 16.22 10.13
CA LEU A 701 35.80 16.28 10.86
C LEU A 701 36.02 17.66 11.51
N ILE A 702 35.63 18.74 10.84
CA ILE A 702 35.67 20.10 11.38
C ILE A 702 34.61 20.26 12.50
N GLU A 703 33.32 20.04 12.20
CA GLU A 703 32.20 20.34 13.11
C GLU A 703 32.10 19.39 14.32
N ARG A 704 32.55 18.13 14.20
CA ARG A 704 32.35 17.08 15.23
C ARG A 704 33.63 16.44 15.74
N LYS A 705 34.78 16.60 15.06
CA LYS A 705 36.09 16.10 15.53
C LYS A 705 37.10 17.22 15.81
N GLY A 706 36.76 18.49 15.54
CA GLY A 706 37.60 19.64 15.84
C GLY A 706 38.81 19.83 14.92
N PHE A 707 38.83 19.18 13.75
CA PHE A 707 39.94 19.31 12.80
C PHE A 707 39.99 20.72 12.20
N PRO A 708 41.17 21.37 12.11
CA PRO A 708 41.37 22.52 11.24
C PRO A 708 41.01 22.22 9.79
N VAL A 709 40.55 23.23 9.04
CA VAL A 709 40.00 23.06 7.68
C VAL A 709 41.01 22.41 6.72
N GLN A 710 42.27 22.86 6.77
CA GLN A 710 43.36 22.29 5.97
C GLN A 710 43.62 20.82 6.36
N GLU A 711 43.73 20.51 7.66
CA GLU A 711 43.97 19.14 8.14
C GLU A 711 42.83 18.17 7.77
N ALA A 712 41.58 18.62 7.81
CA ALA A 712 40.43 17.82 7.36
C ALA A 712 40.45 17.52 5.85
N ILE A 713 40.97 18.45 5.05
CA ILE A 713 41.14 18.28 3.60
C ILE A 713 42.34 17.37 3.30
N ASP A 714 43.45 17.55 4.02
CA ASP A 714 44.69 16.79 3.84
C ASP A 714 44.55 15.33 4.29
N GLU A 715 43.85 15.06 5.40
CA GLU A 715 43.54 13.70 5.85
C GLU A 715 42.66 12.96 4.83
N PHE A 716 41.65 13.65 4.26
CA PHE A 716 40.87 13.10 3.16
C PHE A 716 41.73 12.88 1.89
N GLY A 717 42.61 13.83 1.56
CA GLY A 717 43.54 13.73 0.43
C GLY A 717 44.53 12.58 0.55
N LYS A 718 45.02 12.32 1.76
CA LYS A 718 45.96 11.25 2.12
C LYS A 718 45.36 9.86 1.92
N VAL A 719 44.17 9.56 2.48
CA VAL A 719 43.55 8.22 2.34
C VAL A 719 42.77 8.03 1.04
N ARG A 720 42.38 9.11 0.37
CA ARG A 720 41.52 9.10 -0.82
C ARG A 720 42.14 9.88 -1.98
N PHE A 721 43.44 9.68 -2.19
CA PHE A 721 44.26 10.42 -3.16
C PHE A 721 43.61 10.59 -4.55
N PRO A 722 43.68 11.80 -5.15
CA PRO A 722 44.22 13.08 -4.65
C PRO A 722 43.20 13.92 -3.83
N GLY A 723 42.19 13.30 -3.22
CA GLY A 723 41.20 14.02 -2.40
C GLY A 723 40.13 14.77 -3.19
N ILE A 724 39.83 16.01 -2.75
CA ILE A 724 38.88 16.90 -3.40
C ILE A 724 39.57 17.52 -4.63
N LYS A 725 39.01 17.30 -5.84
CA LYS A 725 39.63 17.61 -7.14
C LYS A 725 39.08 18.87 -7.82
N HIS A 726 38.29 19.65 -7.10
CA HIS A 726 37.63 20.85 -7.61
C HIS A 726 37.81 21.95 -6.58
N GLU A 727 38.53 23.00 -6.96
CA GLU A 727 38.90 24.14 -6.12
C GLU A 727 37.66 24.77 -5.47
N HIS A 728 36.57 24.96 -6.23
CA HIS A 728 35.34 25.55 -5.69
C HIS A 728 34.66 24.77 -4.55
N PHE A 729 35.00 23.49 -4.34
CA PHE A 729 34.61 22.74 -3.13
C PHE A 729 35.53 23.06 -1.95
N ILE A 730 36.84 23.18 -2.19
CA ILE A 730 37.86 23.58 -1.20
C ILE A 730 37.59 25.02 -0.74
N ASP A 731 37.42 25.95 -1.68
CA ASP A 731 37.10 27.36 -1.43
C ASP A 731 35.84 27.49 -0.56
N THR A 732 34.82 26.66 -0.81
CA THR A 732 33.58 26.66 -0.04
C THR A 732 33.77 26.11 1.38
N LEU A 733 34.70 25.18 1.62
CA LEU A 733 35.07 24.76 2.98
C LEU A 733 35.79 25.90 3.72
N PHE A 734 36.77 26.53 3.09
CA PHE A 734 37.48 27.68 3.67
C PHE A 734 36.53 28.86 3.96
N ALA A 735 35.66 29.23 3.02
CA ALA A 735 34.68 30.30 3.20
C ALA A 735 33.64 29.99 4.30
N ARG A 736 33.33 28.71 4.54
CA ARG A 736 32.38 28.28 5.58
C ARG A 736 32.99 28.22 6.98
N TYR A 737 34.24 27.78 7.10
CA TYR A 737 34.85 27.44 8.39
C TYR A 737 36.03 28.34 8.81
N CYS A 738 36.63 29.14 7.92
CA CYS A 738 37.69 30.11 8.23
C CYS A 738 37.16 31.56 8.28
N VAL A 739 36.09 31.80 9.06
CA VAL A 739 35.46 33.13 9.16
C VAL A 739 36.28 34.07 10.08
N GLY A 740 37.23 34.79 9.48
CA GLY A 740 37.98 35.89 10.11
C GLY A 740 38.13 37.14 9.24
N LEU A 741 37.80 37.06 7.95
CA LEU A 741 37.94 38.17 6.99
C LEU A 741 36.81 39.20 7.16
N LYS A 742 37.11 40.28 7.89
CA LYS A 742 36.32 41.51 7.82
C LYS A 742 36.45 42.11 6.42
N GLY A 743 35.41 41.98 5.60
CA GLY A 743 35.32 42.73 4.35
C GLY A 743 35.40 44.23 4.62
N ALA A 744 36.23 44.95 3.88
CA ALA A 744 36.37 46.40 4.03
C ALA A 744 35.06 47.09 3.62
N SER A 745 34.34 47.68 4.59
CA SER A 745 33.13 48.44 4.34
C SER A 745 33.46 49.71 3.56
N ALA A 746 32.94 49.83 2.34
CA ALA A 746 33.13 51.02 1.51
C ALA A 746 32.33 52.22 2.08
N SER A 747 32.98 53.06 2.87
CA SER A 747 32.30 54.17 3.57
C SER A 747 33.19 55.40 3.82
N SER A 748 33.86 55.93 2.78
CA SER A 748 34.46 57.29 2.81
C SER A 748 34.86 57.83 1.42
N LEU A 749 33.91 58.00 0.50
CA LEU A 749 34.06 58.90 -0.66
C LEU A 749 32.77 59.70 -0.82
N GLY A 750 32.77 60.88 -0.20
CA GLY A 750 31.61 61.77 -0.07
C GLY A 750 32.04 63.04 0.65
N GLY A 751 32.69 63.93 -0.10
CA GLY A 751 33.22 65.24 0.31
C GLY A 751 33.53 66.06 -0.93
#